data_AF-A0A395J400-F1
#
_entry.id   AF-A0A395J400-F1
#
_cell.length_a   1.000
_cell.length_b   1.000
_cell.length_c   1.000
_cell.angle_alpha   90.00
_cell.angle_beta   90.00
_cell.angle_gamma   90.00
#
_symmetry.space_group_name_H-M   'P 1'
#
loop_
_entity.id
_entity.type
_entity.pdbx_description
1 polymer ?
#
loop_
_entity_poly.entity_id
_entity_poly.type
_entity_poly.pdbx_seq_one_letter_code
_entity_poly.pdbx_strand_id
1 'polypeptide(L)'
;MRAVLPGKAQAKLQAVCTGYWDNRRLIAYITGNAFVILTGADTILQTIYDDDDSQLEAIVLDESAGKIATCAGSNIRIYKPYGQDEGVLKWSLQHSISIDDSGNDTAKTLSWGIAEELLVGSSWLTLFSTIDAPVVVWKQQLANPAKFANFSYDSAFIASSGKYDKFMKIWRRLSFGNDDTRFDFTYLPHPRTVTYIHWRKPFHIDQTIDNVLYTVCADNVLRIWAPTDVHSLQSLQLWGQVDLQESIQPRGLGESKASKLRFAFIIDGRDFTVATEHAMQERAASDSKEDHALAHLIEVANRNPEICVVLDEHGHLSAWGLENLYNFCNQSGGNLNVLVHHFDGRIEFFEADVADLFDPSPRSHRLKPKALWTGHSGAIKKIPTFLPVDPAGSPPVISGFLDTFARDIAISYTHSGLLRSWTARIDVEKEKVDWLQTCSVDTGISEPALASGSSIRKAALVNSSRSELTIWDVRGARLEYSQDYESQDTIQDLDWTSTPDDQSILAVGFRYRVVLLAQMRYDYLNKGPAWAAIREVNIRDLTPHPIGDSTWLGGGNFIVGAGNQLFVYDKEVDSSASNVIPPRKTPWDLFDIVSRLNGPLPVYHPQFLSQYILAGKNLLVQHILLALYKILKYYIEGEPIDSHLGMNVEDFYVSSEHAPSASKGIKSPFDGFSEDDEVETVTENVAAAITEKLTQIALPQLSRQEQIHLADIVECVAIVERQRRSMDDNAARFMLFFRQHVLRRGRANELALSWREINWAYHSNSQDILADMVSRQFHGRMLWKHARESGIFMWMTDANALLNLKSLLGMNIPKAISKNPIDCSLYYLALKKKAVLQGLWRMAAWNREQGATTRLLANNFAEKKWRTAAMKNAYALLGKRRFEYAAAFFLLADCLKDAVNVILSQLKDLQLAIAVTRVYEGEHGPVLKELLEEKVLPLAAQEGNRWLASWAFWMLHRRDMAVRALIAPVYTLLETPQSPDLQAKLFLTDDPALVVLYSQLRQKTLQTLRGASKVTPKVEWAFVLHNSRLYDLADLPLSGIGPAAVDKKDTGTGHGQTHKPPPTVFEEPEANSLLDSFGF
;
A
#
# COMPACT_ATOMS: atom_id res chain seq x y z
N MET A 1 19.79 9.60 -16.10
CA MET A 1 19.36 8.35 -15.45
C MET A 1 19.51 8.53 -13.94
N ARG A 2 18.68 7.93 -13.08
CA ARG A 2 18.83 8.05 -11.60
C ARG A 2 19.19 6.67 -11.06
N ALA A 3 20.47 6.31 -11.13
CA ALA A 3 20.96 5.04 -10.59
C ALA A 3 20.95 5.11 -9.06
N VAL A 4 20.15 4.25 -8.43
CA VAL A 4 20.09 4.15 -6.96
C VAL A 4 21.15 3.15 -6.53
N LEU A 5 22.33 3.65 -6.19
CA LEU A 5 23.41 2.84 -5.68
C LEU A 5 23.22 2.52 -4.18
N PRO A 6 23.79 1.41 -3.67
CA PRO A 6 23.62 1.01 -2.29
C PRO A 6 24.25 2.02 -1.33
N GLY A 7 23.43 2.64 -0.49
CA GLY A 7 23.89 3.56 0.56
C GLY A 7 24.19 4.99 0.08
N LYS A 8 24.20 5.94 1.02
CA LYS A 8 24.54 7.34 0.74
C LYS A 8 26.03 7.54 0.88
N ALA A 9 26.65 8.23 -0.08
CA ALA A 9 28.03 8.66 0.05
C ALA A 9 28.22 9.55 1.29
N GLN A 10 29.25 9.26 2.08
CA GLN A 10 29.58 10.06 3.26
C GLN A 10 30.07 11.46 2.85
N ALA A 11 29.57 12.51 3.51
CA ALA A 11 29.98 13.89 3.25
C ALA A 11 31.35 14.23 3.89
N LYS A 12 32.39 13.47 3.51
CA LYS A 12 33.78 13.64 3.95
C LYS A 12 34.66 14.00 2.74
N LEU A 13 35.81 14.63 3.02
CA LEU A 13 36.74 15.11 1.98
C LEU A 13 37.28 13.98 1.10
N GLN A 14 37.52 12.80 1.68
CA GLN A 14 38.09 11.64 1.00
C GLN A 14 37.14 10.44 1.03
N ALA A 15 35.83 10.69 0.84
CA ALA A 15 34.81 9.65 0.82
C ALA A 15 34.69 8.93 -0.53
N VAL A 16 35.35 9.42 -1.57
CA VAL A 16 35.32 8.89 -2.93
C VAL A 16 36.74 8.90 -3.48
N CYS A 17 37.15 7.81 -4.12
CA CYS A 17 38.39 7.74 -4.89
C CYS A 17 38.15 7.09 -6.24
N THR A 18 38.97 7.45 -7.22
CA THR A 18 39.00 6.83 -8.54
C THR A 18 40.44 6.55 -8.94
N GLY A 19 40.65 5.48 -9.68
CA GLY A 19 41.95 5.13 -10.22
C GLY A 19 41.78 4.16 -11.39
N TYR A 20 42.84 3.99 -12.15
CA TYR A 20 42.90 3.07 -13.27
C TYR A 20 43.83 1.92 -12.89
N TRP A 21 43.31 0.69 -12.91
CA TRP A 21 44.05 -0.50 -12.56
C TRP A 21 43.56 -1.69 -13.40
N ASP A 22 44.50 -2.48 -13.93
CA ASP A 22 44.22 -3.65 -14.78
C ASP A 22 43.29 -3.36 -15.99
N ASN A 23 43.58 -2.27 -16.71
CA ASN A 23 42.83 -1.84 -17.90
C ASN A 23 41.33 -1.54 -17.60
N ARG A 24 41.00 -1.26 -16.33
CA ARG A 24 39.66 -0.91 -15.86
C ARG A 24 39.71 0.34 -14.99
N ARG A 25 38.74 1.24 -15.17
CA ARG A 25 38.55 2.36 -14.26
C ARG A 25 37.76 1.89 -13.05
N LEU A 26 38.35 2.04 -11.86
CA LEU A 26 37.71 1.74 -10.59
C LEU A 26 37.24 3.04 -9.93
N ILE A 27 36.06 2.99 -9.34
CA ILE A 27 35.50 4.06 -8.51
C ILE A 27 35.08 3.42 -7.20
N ALA A 28 35.60 3.90 -6.08
CA ALA A 28 35.20 3.43 -4.77
C ALA A 28 34.68 4.59 -3.92
N TYR A 29 33.58 4.36 -3.19
CA TYR A 29 33.01 5.36 -2.30
C TYR A 29 32.47 4.77 -1.00
N ILE A 30 32.51 5.58 0.06
CA ILE A 30 32.11 5.20 1.41
C ILE A 30 30.61 5.41 1.63
N THR A 31 29.96 4.41 2.23
CA THR A 31 28.56 4.41 2.64
C THR A 31 28.40 3.92 4.09
N GLY A 32 28.54 4.83 5.05
CA GLY A 32 28.45 4.47 6.47
C GLY A 32 29.67 3.69 6.94
N ASN A 33 29.47 2.45 7.39
CA ASN A 33 30.52 1.49 7.76
C ASN A 33 30.85 0.51 6.61
N ALA A 34 30.42 0.79 5.39
CA ALA A 34 30.74 0.00 4.21
C ALA A 34 31.34 0.88 3.12
N PHE A 35 31.97 0.28 2.13
CA PHE A 35 32.34 0.95 0.90
C PHE A 35 31.97 0.10 -0.31
N VAL A 36 31.72 0.78 -1.43
CA VAL A 36 31.24 0.17 -2.67
C VAL A 36 32.29 0.42 -3.76
N ILE A 37 32.59 -0.61 -4.55
CA ILE A 37 33.53 -0.58 -5.68
C ILE A 37 32.73 -0.73 -6.98
N LEU A 38 32.98 0.16 -7.94
CA LEU A 38 32.32 0.26 -9.23
C LEU A 38 33.35 0.24 -10.38
N THR A 39 32.94 -0.24 -11.56
CA THR A 39 33.70 -0.12 -12.82
C THR A 39 33.12 0.87 -13.82
N GLY A 40 31.94 1.43 -13.52
CA GLY A 40 31.21 2.37 -14.39
C GLY A 40 30.06 3.05 -13.65
N ALA A 41 29.18 3.72 -14.38
CA ALA A 41 28.05 4.45 -13.80
C ALA A 41 27.01 3.54 -13.11
N ASP A 42 26.83 2.32 -13.64
CA ASP A 42 25.76 1.39 -13.25
C ASP A 42 26.27 0.00 -12.82
N THR A 43 27.60 -0.23 -12.85
CA THR A 43 28.19 -1.57 -12.64
C THR A 43 28.91 -1.63 -11.29
N ILE A 44 28.27 -2.31 -10.32
CA ILE A 44 28.84 -2.58 -9.00
C ILE A 44 29.66 -3.87 -9.05
N LEU A 45 30.94 -3.79 -8.70
CA LEU A 45 31.78 -4.98 -8.53
C LEU A 45 31.56 -5.64 -7.18
N GLN A 46 31.59 -4.85 -6.11
CA GLN A 46 31.51 -5.37 -4.75
C GLN A 46 31.08 -4.28 -3.76
N THR A 47 30.35 -4.69 -2.73
CA THR A 47 30.14 -3.88 -1.52
C THR A 47 30.79 -4.61 -0.36
N ILE A 48 31.68 -3.93 0.36
CA ILE A 48 32.43 -4.49 1.48
C ILE A 48 31.96 -3.79 2.75
N TYR A 49 31.41 -4.57 3.66
CA TYR A 49 31.05 -4.12 4.99
C TYR A 49 32.26 -4.24 5.89
N ASP A 50 32.44 -3.20 6.69
CA ASP A 50 33.48 -3.21 7.68
C ASP A 50 33.00 -3.92 8.96
N ASP A 51 33.88 -4.69 9.60
CA ASP A 51 33.54 -5.49 10.80
C ASP A 51 33.31 -4.62 12.03
N ASP A 52 33.75 -3.35 11.98
CA ASP A 52 33.52 -2.39 13.05
C ASP A 52 32.30 -1.52 12.71
N ASP A 53 31.48 -1.24 13.73
CA ASP A 53 30.27 -0.40 13.60
C ASP A 53 30.62 1.09 13.40
N SER A 54 31.90 1.45 13.51
CA SER A 54 32.40 2.81 13.29
C SER A 54 32.28 3.24 11.82
N GLN A 55 31.98 4.52 11.60
CA GLN A 55 31.85 5.06 10.24
C GLN A 55 33.23 5.22 9.60
N LEU A 56 33.34 4.81 8.34
CA LEU A 56 34.54 5.03 7.55
C LEU A 56 34.72 6.53 7.26
N GLU A 57 35.95 7.03 7.45
CA GLU A 57 36.30 8.44 7.29
C GLU A 57 36.96 8.77 5.94
N ALA A 58 37.85 7.90 5.44
CA ALA A 58 38.58 8.08 4.19
C ALA A 58 38.81 6.73 3.46
N ILE A 59 38.85 6.80 2.13
CA ILE A 59 39.14 5.68 1.23
C ILE A 59 40.16 6.10 0.16
N VAL A 60 41.12 5.22 -0.14
CA VAL A 60 42.11 5.46 -1.20
C VAL A 60 42.44 4.16 -1.94
N LEU A 61 42.58 4.26 -3.25
CA LEU A 61 42.96 3.18 -4.16
C LEU A 61 44.41 3.39 -4.61
N ASP A 62 45.19 2.33 -4.58
CA ASP A 62 46.53 2.27 -5.18
C ASP A 62 46.42 1.89 -6.66
N GLU A 63 46.84 2.78 -7.56
CA GLU A 63 46.86 2.52 -9.02
C GLU A 63 47.89 1.45 -9.40
N SER A 64 48.89 1.16 -8.54
CA SER A 64 49.95 0.18 -8.83
C SER A 64 49.53 -1.27 -8.48
N ALA A 65 49.17 -1.52 -7.22
CA ALA A 65 48.81 -2.86 -6.75
C ALA A 65 47.30 -3.15 -6.79
N GLY A 66 46.45 -2.13 -7.03
CA GLY A 66 44.99 -2.26 -6.97
C GLY A 66 44.45 -2.43 -5.55
N LYS A 67 45.29 -2.25 -4.53
CA LYS A 67 44.92 -2.31 -3.11
C LYS A 67 44.06 -1.11 -2.72
N ILE A 68 43.10 -1.33 -1.83
CA ILE A 68 42.24 -0.27 -1.29
C ILE A 68 42.52 -0.14 0.19
N ALA A 69 42.79 1.07 0.68
CA ALA A 69 42.88 1.35 2.10
C ALA A 69 41.67 2.17 2.56
N THR A 70 41.10 1.80 3.71
CA THR A 70 40.04 2.55 4.40
C THR A 70 40.46 2.86 5.83
N CYS A 71 39.91 3.93 6.40
CA CYS A 71 40.08 4.22 7.84
C CYS A 71 38.74 4.41 8.55
N ALA A 72 38.64 3.83 9.74
CA ALA A 72 37.51 3.93 10.66
C ALA A 72 38.05 4.32 12.05
N GLY A 73 37.95 5.61 12.42
CA GLY A 73 38.53 6.11 13.66
C GLY A 73 40.05 5.89 13.74
N SER A 74 40.50 5.03 14.67
CA SER A 74 41.91 4.67 14.87
C SER A 74 42.38 3.46 14.06
N ASN A 75 41.45 2.78 13.38
CA ASN A 75 41.71 1.53 12.66
C ASN A 75 41.82 1.79 11.16
N ILE A 76 42.80 1.16 10.52
CA ILE A 76 43.06 1.25 9.09
C ILE A 76 43.05 -0.16 8.52
N ARG A 77 42.32 -0.34 7.43
CA ARG A 77 42.13 -1.64 6.79
C ARG A 77 42.62 -1.58 5.37
N ILE A 78 43.39 -2.59 4.97
CA ILE A 78 43.97 -2.72 3.64
C ILE A 78 43.34 -3.94 2.98
N TYR A 79 42.73 -3.74 1.81
CA TYR A 79 42.08 -4.77 1.03
C TYR A 79 42.87 -5.06 -0.25
N LYS A 80 43.07 -6.33 -0.56
CA LYS A 80 43.83 -6.79 -1.73
C LYS A 80 42.88 -7.40 -2.77
N PRO A 81 43.08 -7.12 -4.07
CA PRO A 81 42.32 -7.78 -5.14
C PRO A 81 42.72 -9.26 -5.30
N TYR A 82 41.75 -10.12 -5.60
CA TYR A 82 41.93 -11.55 -5.89
C TYR A 82 40.92 -12.00 -6.98
N GLY A 83 41.19 -13.15 -7.62
CA GLY A 83 40.30 -13.76 -8.62
C GLY A 83 40.46 -13.25 -10.06
N GLN A 84 41.62 -12.67 -10.39
CA GLN A 84 41.91 -12.11 -11.72
C GLN A 84 41.92 -13.19 -12.83
N ASP A 85 42.54 -14.35 -12.56
CA ASP A 85 42.66 -15.46 -13.53
C ASP A 85 41.34 -16.24 -13.75
N GLU A 86 40.41 -16.14 -12.79
CA GLU A 86 39.12 -16.86 -12.80
C GLU A 86 37.95 -15.99 -13.31
N GLY A 87 38.22 -14.74 -13.70
CA GLY A 87 37.22 -13.80 -14.21
C GLY A 87 36.31 -13.16 -13.15
N VAL A 88 36.51 -13.45 -11.86
CA VAL A 88 35.70 -12.92 -10.74
C VAL A 88 36.58 -12.06 -9.83
N LEU A 89 36.83 -10.82 -10.25
CA LEU A 89 37.62 -9.84 -9.49
C LEU A 89 36.89 -9.39 -8.22
N LYS A 90 37.49 -9.61 -7.05
CA LYS A 90 36.99 -9.20 -5.72
C LYS A 90 38.13 -8.69 -4.83
N TRP A 91 37.80 -7.96 -3.77
CA TRP A 91 38.71 -7.47 -2.74
C TRP A 91 38.41 -8.15 -1.41
N SER A 92 39.46 -8.58 -0.71
CA SER A 92 39.40 -9.17 0.63
C SER A 92 40.37 -8.45 1.56
N LEU A 93 40.05 -8.45 2.86
CA LEU A 93 40.88 -7.83 3.88
C LEU A 93 42.24 -8.54 3.96
N GLN A 94 43.33 -7.79 3.78
CA GLN A 94 44.70 -8.27 3.87
C GLN A 94 45.31 -7.94 5.25
N HIS A 95 45.20 -6.68 5.68
CA HIS A 95 45.78 -6.20 6.94
C HIS A 95 44.84 -5.25 7.67
N SER A 96 44.94 -5.25 9.01
CA SER A 96 44.31 -4.28 9.91
C SER A 96 45.40 -3.66 10.79
N ILE A 97 45.44 -2.33 10.83
CA ILE A 97 46.47 -1.53 11.50
C ILE A 97 45.78 -0.59 12.49
N SER A 98 46.26 -0.52 13.73
CA SER A 98 45.88 0.54 14.66
C SER A 98 46.93 1.66 14.66
N ILE A 99 46.49 2.91 14.72
CA ILE A 99 47.38 4.09 14.73
C ILE A 99 47.96 4.33 16.13
N ASP A 100 47.17 4.01 17.15
CA ASP A 100 47.48 4.19 18.56
C ASP A 100 46.75 3.12 19.40
N ASP A 101 47.47 2.48 20.31
CA ASP A 101 46.93 1.50 21.26
C ASP A 101 45.97 2.15 22.27
N SER A 102 46.04 3.47 22.44
CA SER A 102 45.17 4.23 23.36
C SER A 102 43.79 4.58 22.77
N GLY A 103 43.59 4.45 21.46
CA GLY A 103 42.32 4.73 20.77
C GLY A 103 41.90 6.21 20.72
N ASN A 104 42.73 7.16 21.18
CA ASN A 104 42.36 8.58 21.25
C ASN A 104 42.62 9.37 19.96
N ASP A 105 43.51 8.91 19.08
CA ASP A 105 43.80 9.59 17.80
C ASP A 105 43.01 8.97 16.64
N THR A 106 42.58 9.81 15.69
CA THR A 106 41.74 9.38 14.56
C THR A 106 42.37 9.75 13.23
N ALA A 107 42.47 8.78 12.30
CA ALA A 107 42.90 9.03 10.93
C ALA A 107 41.88 9.92 10.20
N LYS A 108 42.38 10.88 9.43
CA LYS A 108 41.58 11.82 8.63
C LYS A 108 41.82 11.72 7.14
N THR A 109 43.01 11.28 6.74
CA THR A 109 43.45 11.25 5.34
C THR A 109 44.41 10.09 5.13
N LEU A 110 44.33 9.47 3.95
CA LEU A 110 45.18 8.35 3.55
C LEU A 110 45.80 8.65 2.19
N SER A 111 47.05 8.27 1.96
CA SER A 111 47.67 8.37 0.64
C SER A 111 48.62 7.20 0.41
N TRP A 112 48.45 6.51 -0.72
CA TRP A 112 49.44 5.54 -1.18
C TRP A 112 50.66 6.26 -1.77
N GLY A 113 51.83 5.72 -1.47
CA GLY A 113 53.09 6.04 -2.12
C GLY A 113 53.55 4.88 -3.01
N ILE A 114 54.75 5.00 -3.58
CA ILE A 114 55.39 3.94 -4.34
C ILE A 114 55.75 2.76 -3.43
N ALA A 115 55.90 1.57 -4.02
CA ALA A 115 56.35 0.36 -3.30
C ALA A 115 55.47 -0.03 -2.09
N GLU A 116 54.14 0.09 -2.23
CA GLU A 116 53.16 -0.30 -1.20
C GLU A 116 53.35 0.43 0.15
N GLU A 117 53.79 1.70 0.12
CA GLU A 117 53.84 2.57 1.28
C GLU A 117 52.49 3.28 1.51
N LEU A 118 51.97 3.26 2.75
CA LEU A 118 50.74 3.94 3.12
C LEU A 118 51.01 5.08 4.10
N LEU A 119 50.74 6.31 3.68
CA LEU A 119 50.75 7.49 4.54
C LEU A 119 49.39 7.70 5.20
N VAL A 120 49.43 7.92 6.51
CA VAL A 120 48.27 8.15 7.36
C VAL A 120 48.42 9.51 8.01
N GLY A 121 47.46 10.39 7.78
CA GLY A 121 47.37 11.68 8.45
C GLY A 121 46.32 11.68 9.55
N SER A 122 46.77 11.93 10.78
CA SER A 122 45.98 12.15 11.98
C SER A 122 46.51 13.41 12.70
N SER A 123 46.56 13.41 14.04
CA SER A 123 47.43 14.33 14.80
C SER A 123 48.93 14.08 14.53
N TRP A 124 49.25 12.95 13.88
CA TRP A 124 50.57 12.56 13.43
C TRP A 124 50.56 12.32 11.91
N LEU A 125 51.71 12.45 11.26
CA LEU A 125 51.95 11.81 9.97
C LEU A 125 52.69 10.50 10.24
N THR A 126 52.08 9.39 9.87
CA THR A 126 52.67 8.05 10.05
C THR A 126 52.76 7.36 8.68
N LEU A 127 53.95 6.89 8.33
CA LEU A 127 54.23 6.15 7.11
C LEU A 127 54.38 4.67 7.45
N PHE A 128 53.58 3.82 6.81
CA PHE A 128 53.62 2.37 6.94
C PHE A 128 54.16 1.73 5.66
N SER A 129 55.01 0.72 5.79
CA SER A 129 55.31 -0.22 4.71
C SER A 129 54.33 -1.39 4.78
N THR A 130 53.70 -1.75 3.66
CA THR A 130 52.65 -2.78 3.60
C THR A 130 53.01 -4.00 2.75
N ILE A 131 54.30 -4.15 2.43
CA ILE A 131 54.86 -5.24 1.61
C ILE A 131 54.64 -6.61 2.28
N ASP A 132 54.99 -6.70 3.57
CA ASP A 132 54.81 -7.91 4.38
C ASP A 132 53.79 -7.65 5.50
N ALA A 133 54.22 -7.66 6.76
CA ALA A 133 53.42 -7.13 7.86
C ALA A 133 53.53 -5.59 7.88
N PRO A 134 52.45 -4.88 8.19
CA PRO A 134 52.48 -3.43 8.26
C PRO A 134 53.44 -2.95 9.36
N VAL A 135 54.54 -2.29 8.97
CA VAL A 135 55.54 -1.73 9.89
C VAL A 135 55.60 -0.21 9.72
N VAL A 136 55.70 0.51 10.84
CA VAL A 136 55.92 1.97 10.83
C VAL A 136 57.34 2.28 10.38
N VAL A 137 57.48 2.96 9.25
CA VAL A 137 58.76 3.38 8.67
C VAL A 137 59.15 4.78 9.14
N TRP A 138 58.17 5.67 9.29
CA TRP A 138 58.40 7.04 9.75
C TRP A 138 57.17 7.58 10.48
N LYS A 139 57.39 8.38 11.53
CA LYS A 139 56.31 8.98 12.32
C LYS A 139 56.70 10.36 12.84
N GLN A 140 55.85 11.36 12.62
CA GLN A 140 56.11 12.75 13.01
C GLN A 140 54.84 13.41 13.58
N GLN A 141 54.97 14.07 14.72
CA GLN A 141 53.85 14.78 15.34
C GLN A 141 53.58 16.10 14.61
N LEU A 142 52.30 16.37 14.35
CA LEU A 142 51.85 17.64 13.79
C LEU A 142 51.38 18.59 14.89
N ALA A 143 51.50 19.89 14.62
CA ALA A 143 50.96 20.93 15.51
C ALA A 143 49.43 21.00 15.46
N ASN A 144 48.85 20.72 14.29
CA ASN A 144 47.42 20.64 14.04
C ASN A 144 47.12 19.31 13.33
N PRO A 145 45.97 18.65 13.60
CA PRO A 145 45.57 17.45 12.88
C PRO A 145 45.50 17.68 11.36
N ALA A 146 46.00 16.71 10.60
CA ALA A 146 46.03 16.77 9.15
C ALA A 146 44.60 16.84 8.57
N LYS A 147 44.34 17.88 7.78
CA LYS A 147 43.18 17.96 6.87
C LYS A 147 43.49 17.28 5.54
N PHE A 148 44.72 17.48 5.05
CA PHE A 148 45.25 16.87 3.84
C PHE A 148 46.64 16.29 4.14
N ALA A 149 46.97 15.14 3.54
CA ALA A 149 48.30 14.56 3.52
C ALA A 149 48.42 13.66 2.28
N ASN A 150 48.95 14.20 1.19
CA ASN A 150 49.03 13.50 -0.09
C ASN A 150 50.47 13.39 -0.57
N PHE A 151 50.84 12.20 -1.03
CA PHE A 151 52.10 11.97 -1.72
C PHE A 151 52.13 12.59 -3.11
N SER A 152 53.31 13.03 -3.54
CA SER A 152 53.64 13.17 -4.95
C SER A 152 53.72 11.79 -5.62
N TYR A 153 53.66 11.74 -6.95
CA TYR A 153 53.61 10.48 -7.69
C TYR A 153 54.83 9.56 -7.40
N ASP A 154 56.00 10.16 -7.18
CA ASP A 154 57.27 9.47 -6.87
C ASP A 154 57.51 9.28 -5.36
N SER A 155 56.56 9.71 -4.52
CA SER A 155 56.69 9.74 -3.04
C SER A 155 57.91 10.53 -2.53
N ALA A 156 58.51 11.40 -3.35
CA ALA A 156 59.58 12.28 -2.94
C ALA A 156 59.06 13.45 -2.08
N PHE A 157 57.80 13.82 -2.24
CA PHE A 157 57.16 14.89 -1.50
C PHE A 157 55.85 14.45 -0.83
N ILE A 158 55.57 15.03 0.33
CA ILE A 158 54.26 14.97 0.99
C ILE A 158 53.74 16.39 1.13
N ALA A 159 52.54 16.67 0.63
CA ALA A 159 51.84 17.92 0.90
C ALA A 159 50.86 17.72 2.06
N SER A 160 51.03 18.47 3.15
CA SER A 160 50.13 18.39 4.31
C SER A 160 49.67 19.76 4.80
N SER A 161 48.44 19.84 5.28
CA SER A 161 47.84 21.07 5.83
C SER A 161 46.80 20.72 6.89
N GLY A 162 46.68 21.52 7.95
CA GLY A 162 45.60 21.45 8.93
C GLY A 162 44.33 22.20 8.48
N LYS A 163 43.27 22.12 9.30
CA LYS A 163 41.91 22.62 8.96
C LYS A 163 41.84 24.12 8.66
N TYR A 164 42.64 24.91 9.37
CA TYR A 164 42.66 26.38 9.29
C TYR A 164 44.04 26.92 8.96
N ASP A 165 44.95 26.04 8.52
CA ASP A 165 46.32 26.42 8.24
C ASP A 165 46.38 27.24 6.95
N LYS A 166 47.16 28.33 7.01
CA LYS A 166 47.50 29.18 5.86
C LYS A 166 48.86 28.82 5.28
N PHE A 167 49.58 27.91 5.92
CA PHE A 167 50.89 27.45 5.49
C PHE A 167 50.79 25.96 5.23
N MET A 168 50.96 25.57 3.97
CA MET A 168 51.03 24.17 3.61
C MET A 168 52.44 23.67 3.84
N LYS A 169 52.60 22.54 4.53
CA LYS A 169 53.88 21.89 4.76
C LYS A 169 54.18 20.95 3.60
N ILE A 170 55.30 21.17 2.94
CA ILE A 170 55.85 20.28 1.92
C ILE A 170 57.00 19.53 2.55
N TRP A 171 56.80 18.25 2.81
CA TRP A 171 57.84 17.36 3.32
C TRP A 171 58.61 16.78 2.14
N ARG A 172 59.91 17.01 2.08
CA ARG A 172 60.82 16.42 1.10
C ARG A 172 61.53 15.23 1.71
N ARG A 173 61.46 14.09 1.03
CA ARG A 173 62.18 12.86 1.39
C ARG A 173 63.68 13.05 1.12
N LEU A 174 64.51 12.82 2.14
CA LEU A 174 65.97 12.89 2.05
C LEU A 174 66.60 11.52 1.74
N SER A 175 65.89 10.44 2.07
CA SER A 175 66.37 9.07 1.99
C SER A 175 65.20 8.11 1.76
N PHE A 176 65.41 7.18 0.82
CA PHE A 176 64.41 6.20 0.39
C PHE A 176 64.60 4.81 1.04
N GLY A 177 65.53 4.66 1.99
CA GLY A 177 65.76 3.39 2.67
C GLY A 177 64.73 3.12 3.78
N ASN A 178 64.25 1.88 3.91
CA ASN A 178 63.29 1.48 4.94
C ASN A 178 63.79 1.72 6.38
N ASP A 179 65.10 1.67 6.62
CA ASP A 179 65.69 1.80 7.96
C ASP A 179 66.12 3.23 8.34
N ASP A 180 66.23 4.16 7.37
CA ASP A 180 66.65 5.57 7.60
C ASP A 180 65.80 6.54 6.79
N THR A 181 64.47 6.32 6.68
CA THR A 181 63.60 7.27 5.98
C THR A 181 63.49 8.57 6.76
N ARG A 182 63.97 9.67 6.15
CA ARG A 182 63.95 11.01 6.73
C ARG A 182 63.25 12.00 5.82
N PHE A 183 62.48 12.89 6.43
CA PHE A 183 61.83 14.00 5.76
C PHE A 183 62.30 15.32 6.37
N ASP A 184 62.57 16.29 5.51
CA ASP A 184 62.67 17.70 5.88
C ASP A 184 61.42 18.43 5.38
N PHE A 185 61.04 19.59 5.92
CA PHE A 185 59.86 20.30 5.45
C PHE A 185 60.08 21.78 5.19
N THR A 186 59.38 22.29 4.19
CA THR A 186 59.28 23.71 3.87
C THR A 186 57.82 24.15 3.93
N TYR A 187 57.59 25.46 4.13
CA TYR A 187 56.25 26.04 4.14
C TYR A 187 55.96 26.76 2.83
N LEU A 188 54.82 26.45 2.23
CA LEU A 188 54.25 27.23 1.13
C LEU A 188 53.19 28.20 1.69
N PRO A 189 53.43 29.51 1.63
CA PRO A 189 52.53 30.51 2.19
C PRO A 189 51.30 30.71 1.31
N HIS A 190 50.13 30.70 1.94
CA HIS A 190 48.85 31.02 1.33
C HIS A 190 48.18 32.17 2.11
N PRO A 191 47.42 33.06 1.47
CA PRO A 191 46.76 34.17 2.17
C PRO A 191 45.56 33.72 3.03
N ARG A 192 44.96 32.58 2.68
CA ARG A 192 43.78 31.98 3.33
C ARG A 192 43.96 30.47 3.48
N THR A 193 43.00 29.82 4.13
CA THR A 193 43.02 28.36 4.34
C THR A 193 42.97 27.62 3.00
N VAL A 194 43.77 26.57 2.88
CA VAL A 194 43.82 25.70 1.69
C VAL A 194 42.57 24.82 1.66
N THR A 195 41.84 24.84 0.54
CA THR A 195 40.58 24.10 0.35
C THR A 195 40.71 22.91 -0.59
N TYR A 196 41.71 22.89 -1.47
CA TYR A 196 41.96 21.80 -2.42
C TYR A 196 43.46 21.69 -2.71
N ILE A 197 43.93 20.46 -2.89
CA ILE A 197 45.30 20.13 -3.32
C ILE A 197 45.25 19.05 -4.40
N HIS A 198 46.12 19.12 -5.40
CA HIS A 198 46.26 18.10 -6.45
C HIS A 198 47.71 18.04 -6.92
N TRP A 199 48.32 16.86 -6.86
CA TRP A 199 49.63 16.62 -7.45
C TRP A 199 49.48 16.22 -8.90
N ARG A 200 50.34 16.77 -9.77
CA ARG A 200 50.44 16.33 -11.17
C ARG A 200 50.72 14.83 -11.22
N LYS A 201 50.00 14.12 -12.08
CA LYS A 201 50.18 12.68 -12.29
C LYS A 201 50.89 12.36 -13.62
N PRO A 202 51.78 11.37 -13.66
CA PRO A 202 52.40 10.90 -14.91
C PRO A 202 51.43 10.07 -15.75
N PHE A 203 51.73 9.93 -17.05
CA PHE A 203 50.97 9.06 -17.96
C PHE A 203 51.19 7.58 -17.62
N HIS A 204 52.43 7.22 -17.31
CA HIS A 204 52.85 5.87 -16.94
C HIS A 204 53.53 5.88 -15.58
N ILE A 205 53.40 4.80 -14.82
CA ILE A 205 53.97 4.73 -13.47
C ILE A 205 55.51 4.85 -13.47
N ASP A 206 56.15 4.44 -14.57
CA ASP A 206 57.60 4.49 -14.76
C ASP A 206 58.09 5.84 -15.32
N GLN A 207 57.18 6.74 -15.68
CA GLN A 207 57.54 8.03 -16.25
C GLN A 207 57.99 8.98 -15.13
N THR A 208 59.17 9.56 -15.32
CA THR A 208 59.68 10.62 -14.45
C THR A 208 59.18 11.98 -14.95
N ILE A 209 58.51 12.72 -14.07
CA ILE A 209 57.99 14.06 -14.36
C ILE A 209 58.34 15.01 -13.21
N ASP A 210 58.34 16.31 -13.49
CA ASP A 210 58.48 17.31 -12.43
C ASP A 210 57.26 17.31 -11.49
N ASN A 211 57.53 17.35 -10.19
CA ASN A 211 56.51 17.39 -9.14
C ASN A 211 55.85 18.78 -9.08
N VAL A 212 54.76 18.95 -9.82
CA VAL A 212 53.94 20.16 -9.80
C VAL A 212 52.75 19.98 -8.87
N LEU A 213 52.49 20.97 -8.02
CA LEU A 213 51.42 20.97 -7.04
C LEU A 213 50.43 22.10 -7.32
N TYR A 214 49.16 21.74 -7.48
CA TYR A 214 48.06 22.68 -7.61
C TYR A 214 47.36 22.85 -6.27
N THR A 215 47.09 24.09 -5.89
CA THR A 215 46.36 24.41 -4.65
C THR A 215 45.28 25.44 -4.90
N VAL A 216 44.15 25.30 -4.21
CA VAL A 216 43.12 26.35 -4.16
C VAL A 216 42.93 26.75 -2.71
N CYS A 217 42.83 28.06 -2.48
CA CYS A 217 42.54 28.61 -1.16
C CYS A 217 41.19 29.30 -1.15
N ALA A 218 40.69 29.60 0.04
CA ALA A 218 39.42 30.32 0.23
C ALA A 218 39.43 31.78 -0.29
N ASP A 219 40.50 32.22 -0.97
CA ASP A 219 40.57 33.46 -1.73
C ASP A 219 40.12 33.30 -3.20
N ASN A 220 39.68 32.11 -3.60
CA ASN A 220 39.25 31.79 -4.97
C ASN A 220 40.37 31.91 -6.01
N VAL A 221 41.63 31.67 -5.62
CA VAL A 221 42.77 31.65 -6.53
C VAL A 221 43.37 30.25 -6.55
N LEU A 222 43.48 29.67 -7.75
CA LEU A 222 44.27 28.46 -7.97
C LEU A 222 45.74 28.85 -8.16
N ARG A 223 46.63 28.22 -7.42
CA ARG A 223 48.08 28.45 -7.45
C ARG A 223 48.80 27.21 -7.94
N ILE A 224 49.71 27.42 -8.88
CA ILE A 224 50.54 26.40 -9.50
C ILE A 224 51.92 26.52 -8.87
N TRP A 225 52.35 25.47 -8.17
CA TRP A 225 53.66 25.40 -7.53
C TRP A 225 54.53 24.42 -8.31
N ALA A 226 55.67 24.88 -8.81
CA ALA A 226 56.59 24.08 -9.63
C ALA A 226 57.97 24.03 -8.97
N PRO A 227 58.76 22.98 -9.21
CA PRO A 227 60.09 22.87 -8.65
C PRO A 227 61.01 23.97 -9.19
N THR A 228 61.86 24.47 -8.31
CA THR A 228 62.99 25.36 -8.63
C THR A 228 64.28 24.58 -8.82
N ASP A 229 65.29 25.24 -9.36
CA ASP A 229 66.64 24.71 -9.50
C ASP A 229 67.13 23.98 -8.23
N VAL A 230 67.92 22.93 -8.43
CA VAL A 230 68.29 21.90 -7.43
C VAL A 230 69.03 22.48 -6.21
N HIS A 231 69.54 23.72 -6.34
CA HIS A 231 70.28 24.45 -5.31
C HIS A 231 69.43 25.43 -4.47
N SER A 232 68.13 25.55 -4.73
CA SER A 232 67.24 26.46 -4.01
C SER A 232 66.77 25.90 -2.65
N LEU A 233 66.68 26.77 -1.64
CA LEU A 233 66.22 26.41 -0.28
C LEU A 233 64.71 26.10 -0.22
N GLN A 234 63.92 26.57 -1.19
CA GLN A 234 62.52 26.25 -1.34
C GLN A 234 62.38 25.15 -2.41
N SER A 235 61.75 24.03 -2.07
CA SER A 235 61.59 22.90 -3.01
C SER A 235 60.58 23.17 -4.11
N LEU A 236 59.62 24.06 -3.86
CA LEU A 236 58.59 24.48 -4.82
C LEU A 236 58.43 26.00 -4.75
N GLN A 237 58.30 26.66 -5.90
CA GLN A 237 57.98 28.09 -6.01
C GLN A 237 56.63 28.31 -6.71
N LEU A 238 56.02 29.46 -6.45
CA LEU A 238 54.80 29.87 -7.15
C LEU A 238 55.15 30.16 -8.62
N TRP A 239 54.69 29.31 -9.53
CA TRP A 239 54.89 29.46 -10.97
C TRP A 239 53.83 30.36 -11.61
N GLY A 240 52.59 30.19 -11.20
CA GLY A 240 51.45 30.92 -11.76
C GLY A 240 50.23 30.87 -10.88
N GLN A 241 49.27 31.75 -11.17
CA GLN A 241 47.99 31.82 -10.48
C GLN A 241 46.86 32.03 -11.48
N VAL A 242 45.72 31.39 -11.22
CA VAL A 242 44.49 31.53 -11.99
C VAL A 242 43.42 32.04 -11.03
N ASP A 243 42.92 33.24 -11.29
CA ASP A 243 41.80 33.80 -10.53
C ASP A 243 40.50 33.15 -11.02
N LEU A 244 39.82 32.43 -10.12
CA LEU A 244 38.61 31.68 -10.45
C LEU A 244 37.40 32.60 -10.67
N GLN A 245 37.39 33.80 -10.09
CA GLN A 245 36.34 34.80 -10.30
C GLN A 245 36.48 35.44 -11.68
N GLU A 246 37.69 35.88 -12.06
CA GLU A 246 37.94 36.54 -13.35
C GLU A 246 37.85 35.59 -14.55
N SER A 247 38.06 34.28 -14.33
CA SER A 247 38.00 33.27 -15.38
C SER A 247 36.64 33.18 -16.09
N ILE A 248 35.54 33.52 -15.39
CA ILE A 248 34.18 33.56 -15.96
C ILE A 248 33.68 35.02 -15.93
N GLN A 249 33.87 35.74 -17.03
CA GLN A 249 33.35 37.11 -17.16
C GLN A 249 31.84 37.10 -17.46
N PRO A 250 31.01 37.91 -16.75
CA PRO A 250 29.58 38.00 -17.03
C PRO A 250 29.35 38.60 -18.41
N ARG A 251 28.75 37.84 -19.33
CA ARG A 251 28.39 38.32 -20.68
C ARG A 251 27.16 39.26 -20.70
N GLY A 252 26.81 39.90 -19.59
CA GLY A 252 25.62 40.75 -19.45
C GLY A 252 25.78 41.90 -18.46
N LEU A 253 25.16 43.04 -18.77
CA LEU A 253 25.20 44.34 -18.05
C LEU A 253 24.49 44.36 -16.67
N GLY A 254 24.34 43.23 -15.98
CA GLY A 254 23.59 43.15 -14.72
C GLY A 254 24.41 42.54 -13.58
N GLU A 255 24.99 43.38 -12.72
CA GLU A 255 25.74 42.97 -11.52
C GLU A 255 24.91 42.11 -10.54
N SER A 256 23.56 42.13 -10.64
CA SER A 256 22.67 41.43 -9.70
C SER A 256 22.53 39.92 -9.92
N LYS A 257 23.18 39.33 -10.93
CA LYS A 257 23.15 37.88 -11.23
C LYS A 257 24.53 37.22 -11.30
N ALA A 258 25.57 37.82 -10.71
CA ALA A 258 26.89 37.18 -10.64
C ALA A 258 26.88 36.02 -9.64
N SER A 259 27.23 34.81 -10.11
CA SER A 259 27.38 33.64 -9.23
C SER A 259 28.44 33.90 -8.16
N LYS A 260 28.15 33.54 -6.91
CA LYS A 260 29.11 33.67 -5.79
C LYS A 260 30.02 32.45 -5.61
N LEU A 261 29.64 31.31 -6.19
CA LEU A 261 30.38 30.06 -6.08
C LEU A 261 31.21 29.81 -7.34
N ARG A 262 32.42 29.29 -7.16
CA ARG A 262 33.29 28.81 -8.22
C ARG A 262 33.75 27.41 -7.87
N PHE A 263 33.63 26.50 -8.83
CA PHE A 263 34.18 25.14 -8.73
C PHE A 263 35.37 25.07 -9.66
N ALA A 264 36.48 24.52 -9.19
CA ALA A 264 37.69 24.35 -9.99
C ALA A 264 38.28 22.96 -9.74
N PHE A 265 38.74 22.32 -10.81
CA PHE A 265 39.46 21.06 -10.75
C PHE A 265 40.49 20.99 -11.88
N ILE A 266 41.49 20.14 -11.69
CA ILE A 266 42.51 19.85 -12.68
C ILE A 266 42.16 18.54 -13.38
N ILE A 267 42.22 18.54 -14.71
CA ILE A 267 42.28 17.34 -15.52
C ILE A 267 43.76 17.15 -15.87
N ASP A 268 44.35 16.05 -15.39
CA ASP A 268 45.72 15.69 -15.74
C ASP A 268 45.81 15.46 -17.26
N GLY A 269 46.90 15.89 -17.90
CA GLY A 269 47.09 15.73 -19.35
C GLY A 269 46.92 14.29 -19.83
N ARG A 270 47.27 13.31 -18.98
CA ARG A 270 47.04 11.87 -19.25
C ARG A 270 45.59 11.53 -19.55
N ASP A 271 44.65 12.06 -18.76
CA ASP A 271 43.23 11.77 -18.89
C ASP A 271 42.62 12.58 -20.05
N PHE A 272 43.11 13.81 -20.25
CA PHE A 272 42.67 14.69 -21.33
C PHE A 272 43.07 14.16 -22.72
N THR A 273 44.32 13.72 -22.89
CA THR A 273 44.81 13.17 -24.16
C THR A 273 44.07 11.88 -24.52
N VAL A 274 43.88 10.95 -23.57
CA VAL A 274 43.14 9.71 -23.80
C VAL A 274 41.69 9.98 -24.21
N ALA A 275 41.02 10.93 -23.56
CA ALA A 275 39.65 11.31 -23.90
C ALA A 275 39.55 12.00 -25.28
N THR A 276 40.57 12.77 -25.69
CA THR A 276 40.61 13.42 -27.01
C THR A 276 40.85 12.41 -28.14
N GLU A 277 41.74 11.43 -27.92
CA GLU A 277 42.02 10.36 -28.90
C GLU A 277 40.78 9.49 -29.18
N HIS A 278 40.01 9.15 -28.15
CA HIS A 278 38.79 8.37 -28.33
C HIS A 278 37.69 9.17 -29.03
N ALA A 279 37.50 10.45 -28.70
CA ALA A 279 36.58 11.34 -29.42
C ALA A 279 36.94 11.45 -30.92
N MET A 280 38.23 11.40 -31.26
CA MET A 280 38.71 11.31 -32.65
C MET A 280 38.32 9.97 -33.30
N GLN A 281 38.54 8.84 -32.61
CA GLN A 281 38.22 7.51 -33.15
C GLN A 281 36.72 7.32 -33.40
N GLU A 282 35.87 7.77 -32.47
CA GLU A 282 34.41 7.68 -32.58
C GLU A 282 33.89 8.51 -33.76
N ARG A 283 34.44 9.71 -33.95
CA ARG A 283 34.03 10.61 -35.05
C ARG A 283 34.64 10.25 -36.40
N ALA A 284 35.80 9.60 -36.45
CA ALA A 284 36.37 9.06 -37.69
C ALA A 284 35.51 7.93 -38.30
N ALA A 285 34.69 7.26 -37.49
CA ALA A 285 33.72 6.26 -37.96
C ALA A 285 32.42 6.88 -38.51
N SER A 286 32.13 8.14 -38.18
CA SER A 286 30.97 8.89 -38.68
C SER A 286 31.40 9.90 -39.75
N ASP A 287 31.01 9.68 -41.00
CA ASP A 287 31.43 10.46 -42.18
C ASP A 287 30.84 11.90 -42.20
N SER A 288 31.24 12.74 -41.23
CA SER A 288 30.75 14.10 -41.02
C SER A 288 31.86 15.14 -41.20
N LYS A 289 31.50 16.26 -41.84
CA LYS A 289 32.41 17.35 -42.25
C LYS A 289 33.20 17.95 -41.10
N GLU A 290 34.41 18.42 -41.43
CA GLU A 290 35.41 19.12 -40.60
C GLU A 290 34.83 19.85 -39.37
N ASP A 291 35.02 19.24 -38.20
CA ASP A 291 34.66 19.85 -36.93
C ASP A 291 35.86 20.64 -36.38
N HIS A 292 35.88 21.95 -36.65
CA HIS A 292 36.98 22.85 -36.24
C HIS A 292 37.26 22.82 -34.73
N ALA A 293 36.27 22.49 -33.89
CA ALA A 293 36.45 22.35 -32.45
C ALA A 293 37.31 21.13 -32.10
N LEU A 294 37.07 19.98 -32.74
CA LEU A 294 37.88 18.78 -32.55
C LEU A 294 39.31 18.98 -33.07
N ALA A 295 39.47 19.64 -34.21
CA ALA A 295 40.79 19.96 -34.76
C ALA A 295 41.62 20.84 -33.80
N HIS A 296 40.99 21.86 -33.19
CA HIS A 296 41.64 22.69 -32.17
C HIS A 296 41.98 21.89 -30.91
N LEU A 297 41.11 20.97 -30.48
CA LEU A 297 41.38 20.12 -29.31
C LEU A 297 42.48 19.09 -29.56
N ILE A 298 42.60 18.56 -30.77
CA ILE A 298 43.73 17.72 -31.17
C ILE A 298 45.02 18.55 -31.14
N GLU A 299 45.00 19.79 -31.63
CA GLU A 299 46.14 20.70 -31.54
C GLU A 299 46.56 20.96 -30.09
N VAL A 300 45.58 21.22 -29.21
CA VAL A 300 45.80 21.43 -27.78
C VAL A 300 46.30 20.14 -27.10
N ALA A 301 45.72 18.98 -27.36
CA ALA A 301 46.14 17.70 -26.79
C ALA A 301 47.57 17.32 -27.22
N ASN A 302 47.97 17.64 -28.46
CA ASN A 302 49.34 17.45 -28.94
C ASN A 302 50.39 18.27 -28.17
N ARG A 303 49.96 19.33 -27.46
CA ARG A 303 50.83 20.15 -26.60
C ARG A 303 50.95 19.61 -25.17
N ASN A 304 50.26 18.50 -24.84
CA ASN A 304 50.18 17.87 -23.52
C ASN A 304 49.94 18.85 -22.34
N PRO A 305 48.86 19.67 -22.39
CA PRO A 305 48.57 20.62 -21.32
C PRO A 305 47.82 19.97 -20.16
N GLU A 306 48.02 20.53 -18.98
CA GLU A 306 47.14 20.28 -17.85
C GLU A 306 45.94 21.22 -17.96
N ILE A 307 44.73 20.69 -17.89
CA ILE A 307 43.54 21.52 -18.08
C ILE A 307 42.96 21.92 -16.73
N CYS A 308 42.99 23.22 -16.44
CA CYS A 308 42.25 23.78 -15.32
C CYS A 308 40.85 24.18 -15.79
N VAL A 309 39.83 23.50 -15.26
CA VAL A 309 38.42 23.80 -15.56
C VAL A 309 37.83 24.61 -14.40
N VAL A 310 37.22 25.74 -14.73
CA VAL A 310 36.48 26.59 -13.78
C VAL A 310 35.02 26.66 -14.21
N LEU A 311 34.12 26.40 -13.25
CA LEU A 311 32.68 26.33 -13.43
C LEU A 311 31.96 27.22 -12.41
N ASP A 312 30.82 27.77 -12.81
CA ASP A 312 29.89 28.44 -11.89
C ASP A 312 28.61 27.62 -11.65
N GLU A 313 27.75 28.07 -10.72
CA GLU A 313 26.49 27.40 -10.40
C GLU A 313 25.43 27.44 -11.53
N HIS A 314 25.66 28.26 -12.56
CA HIS A 314 24.77 28.41 -13.71
C HIS A 314 25.25 27.61 -14.93
N GLY A 315 26.36 26.88 -14.82
CA GLY A 315 26.92 26.05 -15.87
C GLY A 315 27.79 26.80 -16.88
N HIS A 316 28.21 28.03 -16.57
CA HIS A 316 29.26 28.70 -17.35
C HIS A 316 30.60 28.02 -17.06
N LEU A 317 31.39 27.81 -18.11
CA LEU A 317 32.67 27.11 -18.07
C LEU A 317 33.75 27.98 -18.71
N SER A 318 34.90 28.05 -18.06
CA SER A 318 36.16 28.50 -18.65
C SER A 318 37.23 27.45 -18.41
N ALA A 319 38.02 27.14 -19.42
CA ALA A 319 39.10 26.17 -19.32
C ALA A 319 40.43 26.81 -19.72
N TRP A 320 41.46 26.54 -18.93
CA TRP A 320 42.82 27.03 -19.13
C TRP A 320 43.73 25.85 -19.41
N GLY A 321 44.38 25.85 -20.57
CA GLY A 321 45.47 24.92 -20.88
C GLY A 321 46.76 25.42 -20.27
N LEU A 322 47.33 24.66 -19.34
CA LEU A 322 48.61 24.96 -18.70
C LEU A 322 49.72 24.26 -19.51
N GLU A 323 50.26 24.98 -20.49
CA GLU A 323 51.32 24.51 -21.40
C GLU A 323 52.74 24.76 -20.84
N ASN A 324 53.74 24.04 -21.37
CA ASN A 324 55.18 24.11 -21.01
C ASN A 324 55.60 23.48 -19.66
N LEU A 325 54.93 22.40 -19.26
CA LEU A 325 55.41 21.47 -18.23
C LEU A 325 55.69 20.11 -18.92
N TYR A 326 56.95 19.75 -19.19
CA TYR A 326 57.32 18.73 -20.19
C TYR A 326 56.80 17.27 -19.96
N ASN A 327 56.56 16.57 -21.10
CA ASN A 327 56.63 15.12 -21.46
C ASN A 327 55.39 14.20 -21.68
N PHE A 328 55.59 13.18 -22.55
CA PHE A 328 54.75 12.50 -23.58
C PHE A 328 54.02 11.14 -23.24
N CYS A 329 53.01 10.80 -24.09
CA CYS A 329 52.14 9.60 -24.42
C CYS A 329 52.29 8.20 -23.74
N ASN A 330 51.29 7.29 -23.60
CA ASN A 330 50.28 6.71 -24.54
C ASN A 330 49.21 5.78 -23.83
N GLN A 331 47.94 5.80 -24.29
CA GLN A 331 46.78 4.85 -24.30
C GLN A 331 46.28 4.00 -23.09
N SER A 332 44.98 4.17 -22.70
CA SER A 332 43.79 3.38 -23.17
C SER A 332 42.44 3.74 -22.46
N GLY A 333 41.41 4.14 -23.23
CA GLY A 333 39.97 4.14 -22.86
C GLY A 333 39.33 5.49 -22.49
N GLY A 334 38.72 6.20 -23.47
CA GLY A 334 38.59 7.67 -23.41
C GLY A 334 37.20 8.30 -23.56
N ASN A 335 36.37 8.26 -22.52
CA ASN A 335 35.36 9.32 -22.31
C ASN A 335 35.67 10.09 -21.03
N LEU A 336 35.52 11.43 -21.04
CA LEU A 336 35.78 12.25 -19.85
C LEU A 336 34.62 12.09 -18.87
N ASN A 337 34.84 11.28 -17.84
CA ASN A 337 33.91 11.09 -16.74
C ASN A 337 34.26 12.02 -15.57
N VAL A 338 33.32 12.91 -15.22
CA VAL A 338 33.43 13.86 -14.13
C VAL A 338 32.47 13.44 -13.01
N LEU A 339 33.02 13.19 -11.82
CA LEU A 339 32.25 12.89 -10.61
C LEU A 339 32.18 14.14 -9.74
N VAL A 340 30.97 14.59 -9.42
CA VAL A 340 30.72 15.73 -8.53
C VAL A 340 30.12 15.21 -7.24
N HIS A 341 30.91 15.17 -6.17
CA HIS A 341 30.42 14.83 -4.84
C HIS A 341 29.94 16.08 -4.09
N HIS A 342 28.65 16.16 -3.85
CA HIS A 342 28.03 17.20 -3.04
C HIS A 342 28.14 16.82 -1.56
N PHE A 343 28.50 17.79 -0.70
CA PHE A 343 28.58 17.59 0.76
C PHE A 343 27.22 17.37 1.45
N ASP A 344 26.13 17.25 0.68
CA ASP A 344 24.86 16.72 1.15
C ASP A 344 24.71 15.21 0.88
N GLY A 345 25.77 14.54 0.42
CA GLY A 345 25.91 13.10 0.17
C GLY A 345 25.30 12.62 -1.15
N ARG A 346 25.14 13.52 -2.12
CA ARG A 346 24.85 13.19 -3.53
C ARG A 346 26.15 13.11 -4.33
N ILE A 347 26.26 12.16 -5.25
CA ILE A 347 27.33 12.15 -6.25
C ILE A 347 26.70 12.20 -7.64
N GLU A 348 27.02 13.21 -8.42
CA GLU A 348 26.59 13.31 -9.82
C GLU A 348 27.69 12.81 -10.74
N PHE A 349 27.37 11.81 -11.56
CA PHE A 349 28.22 11.29 -12.63
C PHE A 349 27.86 12.00 -13.92
N PHE A 350 28.79 12.81 -14.42
CA PHE A 350 28.72 13.43 -15.72
C PHE A 350 29.65 12.71 -16.69
N GLU A 351 29.17 12.57 -17.92
CA GLU A 351 29.99 12.15 -19.05
C GLU A 351 29.95 13.26 -20.10
N ALA A 352 31.10 13.57 -20.68
CA ALA A 352 31.20 14.53 -21.76
C ALA A 352 32.16 14.05 -22.84
N ASP A 353 31.75 14.24 -24.09
CA ASP A 353 32.65 14.24 -25.24
C ASP A 353 33.53 15.51 -25.12
N VAL A 354 34.84 15.35 -25.23
CA VAL A 354 35.81 16.44 -25.13
C VAL A 354 35.53 17.53 -26.16
N ALA A 355 35.12 17.17 -27.38
CA ALA A 355 34.74 18.11 -28.42
C ALA A 355 33.48 18.91 -28.08
N ASP A 356 32.49 18.28 -27.45
CA ASP A 356 31.27 18.98 -27.02
C ASP A 356 31.51 19.87 -25.77
N LEU A 357 32.41 19.45 -24.87
CA LEU A 357 32.72 20.20 -23.65
C LEU A 357 33.41 21.54 -23.96
N PHE A 358 34.37 21.54 -24.89
CA PHE A 358 35.20 22.70 -25.23
C PHE A 358 34.76 23.44 -26.51
N ASP A 359 33.66 23.06 -27.16
CA ASP A 359 33.11 23.80 -28.32
C ASP A 359 32.83 25.28 -27.96
N PRO A 360 33.41 26.28 -28.64
CA PRO A 360 33.18 27.69 -28.32
C PRO A 360 31.73 28.18 -28.56
N SER A 361 30.89 27.39 -29.25
CA SER A 361 29.49 27.71 -29.55
C SER A 361 28.59 27.71 -28.30
N PRO A 362 27.58 28.60 -28.19
CA PRO A 362 26.67 28.62 -27.04
C PRO A 362 25.74 27.39 -27.05
N ARG A 363 26.18 26.31 -26.38
CA ARG A 363 25.38 25.10 -26.14
C ARG A 363 24.90 25.04 -24.70
N SER A 364 23.61 24.78 -24.51
CA SER A 364 23.05 24.32 -23.23
C SER A 364 23.34 22.82 -23.06
N HIS A 365 23.79 22.39 -21.87
CA HIS A 365 24.09 20.99 -21.50
C HIS A 365 25.42 20.39 -22.05
N ARG A 366 26.55 21.07 -21.81
CA ARG A 366 27.91 20.59 -22.16
C ARG A 366 28.36 19.34 -21.39
N LEU A 367 27.89 19.19 -20.16
CA LEU A 367 28.05 17.99 -19.34
C LEU A 367 26.72 17.23 -19.37
N LYS A 368 26.72 15.97 -19.82
CA LYS A 368 25.51 15.13 -19.82
C LYS A 368 25.45 14.37 -18.49
N PRO A 369 24.46 14.63 -17.61
CA PRO A 369 24.32 13.87 -16.38
C PRO A 369 23.91 12.43 -16.72
N LYS A 370 24.80 11.47 -16.50
CA LYS A 370 24.51 10.05 -16.72
C LYS A 370 23.78 9.48 -15.52
N ALA A 371 24.33 9.68 -14.32
CA ALA A 371 23.77 9.17 -13.08
C ALA A 371 23.80 10.23 -11.97
N LEU A 372 22.79 10.20 -11.11
CA LEU A 372 22.79 10.89 -9.82
C LEU A 372 22.70 9.80 -8.76
N TRP A 373 23.80 9.60 -8.03
CA TRP A 373 23.90 8.66 -6.94
C TRP A 373 23.43 9.34 -5.65
N THR A 374 22.31 8.86 -5.10
CA THR A 374 21.76 9.31 -3.82
C THR A 374 21.34 8.10 -2.99
N GLY A 375 21.60 8.10 -1.69
CA GLY A 375 21.20 7.01 -0.79
C GLY A 375 20.63 7.48 0.55
N HIS A 376 20.28 6.51 1.41
CA HIS A 376 19.71 6.73 2.75
C HIS A 376 20.75 7.20 3.79
N SER A 377 20.36 8.06 4.72
CA SER A 377 21.24 8.72 5.71
C SER A 377 21.67 7.86 6.91
N GLY A 378 21.18 6.62 7.04
CA GLY A 378 21.54 5.69 8.11
C GLY A 378 22.30 4.47 7.59
N ALA A 379 22.98 3.74 8.49
CA ALA A 379 23.51 2.42 8.17
C ALA A 379 22.38 1.54 7.60
N ILE A 380 22.66 0.75 6.56
CA ILE A 380 21.68 -0.14 5.92
C ILE A 380 21.33 -1.28 6.89
N LYS A 381 20.45 -0.99 7.85
CA LYS A 381 19.73 -2.04 8.58
C LYS A 381 18.56 -2.42 7.70
N LYS A 382 18.69 -3.53 6.96
CA LYS A 382 17.69 -4.20 6.10
C LYS A 382 16.69 -3.25 5.41
N ILE A 383 16.82 -3.11 4.09
CA ILE A 383 15.84 -2.47 3.21
C ILE A 383 14.41 -2.91 3.60
N PRO A 384 13.39 -2.03 3.62
CA PRO A 384 11.98 -2.45 3.73
C PRO A 384 11.76 -3.61 2.75
N THR A 385 11.49 -4.78 3.32
CA THR A 385 11.68 -6.09 2.68
C THR A 385 10.91 -6.14 1.36
N PHE A 386 11.65 -6.12 0.25
CA PHE A 386 11.11 -6.32 -1.09
C PHE A 386 11.14 -7.83 -1.34
N LEU A 387 9.96 -8.43 -1.42
CA LEU A 387 9.79 -9.87 -1.53
C LEU A 387 9.19 -10.22 -2.90
N PRO A 388 9.64 -11.32 -3.51
CA PRO A 388 8.97 -11.84 -4.69
C PRO A 388 7.54 -12.25 -4.32
N VAL A 389 6.64 -12.14 -5.29
CA VAL A 389 5.31 -12.75 -5.21
C VAL A 389 5.43 -14.21 -5.59
N ASP A 390 4.73 -15.08 -4.86
CA ASP A 390 4.74 -16.52 -5.13
C ASP A 390 3.99 -16.81 -6.45
N PRO A 391 4.67 -17.42 -7.45
CA PRO A 391 4.06 -17.70 -8.74
C PRO A 391 3.23 -18.99 -8.77
N ALA A 392 3.27 -19.82 -7.71
CA ALA A 392 2.75 -21.18 -7.76
C ALA A 392 1.24 -21.24 -8.13
N GLY A 393 0.92 -22.16 -9.06
CA GLY A 393 -0.45 -22.38 -9.55
C GLY A 393 -0.91 -21.46 -10.68
N SER A 394 -0.14 -20.42 -11.02
CA SER A 394 -0.56 -19.42 -12.02
C SER A 394 0.18 -19.61 -13.35
N PRO A 395 -0.52 -19.70 -14.50
CA PRO A 395 0.13 -19.88 -15.81
C PRO A 395 0.95 -18.63 -16.18
N PRO A 396 2.08 -18.75 -16.89
CA PRO A 396 2.84 -17.59 -17.34
C PRO A 396 2.00 -16.76 -18.33
N VAL A 397 1.77 -15.49 -18.01
CA VAL A 397 1.01 -14.56 -18.87
C VAL A 397 1.95 -13.48 -19.41
N ILE A 398 1.96 -13.31 -20.73
CA ILE A 398 2.66 -12.21 -21.41
C ILE A 398 1.65 -11.09 -21.63
N SER A 399 1.72 -10.01 -20.84
CA SER A 399 0.85 -8.85 -21.03
C SER A 399 1.43 -7.92 -22.10
N GLY A 400 0.76 -7.80 -23.24
CA GLY A 400 1.03 -6.77 -24.23
C GLY A 400 0.24 -5.49 -23.92
N PHE A 401 0.94 -4.35 -23.89
CA PHE A 401 0.39 -3.00 -24.03
C PHE A 401 -0.27 -2.31 -22.82
N LEU A 402 -0.71 -3.00 -21.77
CA LEU A 402 -1.33 -2.34 -20.59
C LEU A 402 -0.69 -2.78 -19.25
N ASP A 403 0.38 -2.09 -18.84
CA ASP A 403 1.17 -2.36 -17.62
C ASP A 403 0.31 -2.42 -16.32
N THR A 404 -0.84 -1.74 -16.28
CA THR A 404 -1.76 -1.74 -15.11
C THR A 404 -2.50 -3.06 -14.87
N PHE A 405 -2.67 -3.89 -15.90
CA PHE A 405 -3.31 -5.21 -15.80
C PHE A 405 -2.31 -6.36 -15.66
N ALA A 406 -1.00 -6.04 -15.68
CA ALA A 406 0.03 -7.03 -15.40
C ALA A 406 -0.12 -7.60 -13.98
N ARG A 407 0.29 -8.86 -13.81
CA ARG A 407 0.35 -9.52 -12.50
C ARG A 407 1.43 -8.86 -11.65
N ASP A 408 1.21 -8.85 -10.35
CA ASP A 408 2.20 -8.34 -9.41
C ASP A 408 3.31 -9.38 -9.28
N ILE A 409 4.57 -8.96 -9.41
CA ILE A 409 5.75 -9.84 -9.34
C ILE A 409 6.52 -9.67 -8.02
N ALA A 410 6.26 -8.58 -7.30
CA ALA A 410 6.88 -8.31 -6.02
C ALA A 410 5.99 -7.47 -5.10
N ILE A 411 6.19 -7.63 -3.80
CA ILE A 411 5.61 -6.79 -2.75
C ILE A 411 6.71 -6.15 -1.92
N SER A 412 6.43 -4.97 -1.36
CA SER A 412 7.32 -4.34 -0.37
C SER A 412 6.50 -3.83 0.79
N TYR A 413 7.01 -3.95 2.01
CA TYR A 413 6.37 -3.39 3.19
C TYR A 413 7.35 -2.59 4.05
N THR A 414 6.83 -1.62 4.79
CA THR A 414 7.60 -0.76 5.69
C THR A 414 7.34 -1.11 7.15
N HIS A 415 8.22 -0.66 8.06
CA HIS A 415 8.00 -0.81 9.50
C HIS A 415 6.73 -0.15 10.02
N SER A 416 6.19 0.85 9.31
CA SER A 416 4.92 1.49 9.65
C SER A 416 3.69 0.74 9.14
N GLY A 417 3.85 -0.41 8.46
CA GLY A 417 2.74 -1.18 7.90
C GLY A 417 2.27 -0.73 6.52
N LEU A 418 3.02 0.14 5.83
CA LEU A 418 2.70 0.49 4.44
C LEU A 418 3.15 -0.64 3.50
N LEU A 419 2.19 -1.32 2.88
CA LEU A 419 2.36 -2.35 1.87
C LEU A 419 2.24 -1.74 0.47
N ARG A 420 3.06 -2.21 -0.48
CA ARG A 420 3.02 -1.83 -1.89
C ARG A 420 3.23 -3.06 -2.75
N SER A 421 2.55 -3.12 -3.88
CA SER A 421 2.78 -4.14 -4.89
C SER A 421 3.34 -3.54 -6.18
N TRP A 422 4.15 -4.34 -6.87
CA TRP A 422 5.01 -3.90 -7.96
C TRP A 422 4.90 -4.87 -9.13
N THR A 423 4.90 -4.32 -10.34
CA THR A 423 5.04 -5.05 -11.60
C THR A 423 6.23 -4.52 -12.40
N ALA A 424 6.77 -5.32 -13.31
CA ALA A 424 7.84 -4.90 -14.21
C ALA A 424 7.23 -4.24 -15.45
N ARG A 425 7.74 -3.06 -15.78
CA ARG A 425 7.45 -2.33 -17.03
C ARG A 425 8.62 -2.53 -17.98
N ILE A 426 8.37 -3.23 -19.08
CA ILE A 426 9.40 -3.56 -20.07
C ILE A 426 9.28 -2.60 -21.24
N ASP A 427 10.25 -1.71 -21.40
CA ASP A 427 10.40 -0.84 -22.59
C ASP A 427 11.31 -1.58 -23.59
N VAL A 428 10.68 -2.29 -24.53
CA VAL A 428 11.38 -3.12 -25.54
C VAL A 428 12.22 -2.27 -26.49
N GLU A 429 11.77 -1.05 -26.81
CA GLU A 429 12.49 -0.14 -27.72
C GLU A 429 13.76 0.43 -27.08
N LYS A 430 13.78 0.59 -25.75
CA LYS A 430 14.93 1.11 -24.99
C LYS A 430 15.70 0.03 -24.23
N GLU A 431 15.36 -1.25 -24.44
CA GLU A 431 15.94 -2.40 -23.73
C GLU A 431 16.00 -2.20 -22.20
N LYS A 432 14.94 -1.62 -21.63
CA LYS A 432 14.93 -1.18 -20.22
C LYS A 432 13.78 -1.83 -19.46
N VAL A 433 14.07 -2.30 -18.24
CA VAL A 433 13.06 -2.75 -17.28
C VAL A 433 12.94 -1.72 -16.17
N ASP A 434 11.75 -1.15 -16.00
CA ASP A 434 11.39 -0.24 -14.90
C ASP A 434 10.41 -0.93 -13.93
N TRP A 435 10.34 -0.45 -12.69
CA TRP A 435 9.34 -0.92 -11.73
C TRP A 435 8.13 0.01 -11.74
N LEU A 436 6.94 -0.57 -11.90
CA LEU A 436 5.68 0.13 -11.80
C LEU A 436 4.98 -0.28 -10.50
N GLN A 437 4.74 0.68 -9.61
CA GLN A 437 3.89 0.45 -8.45
C GLN A 437 2.43 0.29 -8.93
N THR A 438 1.82 -0.86 -8.67
CA THR A 438 0.43 -1.10 -9.08
C THR A 438 -0.55 -0.64 -8.00
N CYS A 439 -0.29 -0.99 -6.73
CA CYS A 439 -1.18 -0.71 -5.61
C CYS A 439 -0.39 -0.34 -4.34
N SER A 440 -1.03 0.36 -3.38
CA SER A 440 -0.46 0.61 -2.05
C SER A 440 -1.57 0.65 -1.00
N VAL A 441 -1.29 0.03 0.16
CA VAL A 441 -2.22 -0.11 1.27
C VAL A 441 -1.50 0.19 2.56
N ASP A 442 -2.09 1.03 3.40
CA ASP A 442 -1.67 1.20 4.78
C ASP A 442 -2.41 0.16 5.63
N THR A 443 -1.69 -0.81 6.19
CA THR A 443 -2.30 -1.88 6.99
C THR A 443 -2.45 -1.50 8.46
N GLY A 444 -1.72 -0.48 8.94
CA GLY A 444 -1.67 -0.12 10.35
C GLY A 444 -0.94 -1.12 11.26
N ILE A 445 -0.35 -2.19 10.69
CA ILE A 445 0.42 -3.20 11.44
C ILE A 445 1.87 -2.72 11.54
N SER A 446 2.28 -2.31 12.73
CA SER A 446 3.66 -1.90 12.99
C SER A 446 4.58 -3.11 13.11
N GLU A 447 5.76 -3.03 12.49
CA GLU A 447 6.82 -4.04 12.55
C GLU A 447 6.36 -5.48 12.23
N PRO A 448 5.79 -5.72 11.04
CA PRO A 448 5.37 -7.07 10.65
C PRO A 448 6.57 -8.03 10.62
N ALA A 449 6.40 -9.23 11.19
CA ALA A 449 7.46 -10.24 11.29
C ALA A 449 7.65 -11.03 10.00
N LEU A 450 6.54 -11.27 9.27
CA LEU A 450 6.50 -11.96 7.99
C LEU A 450 5.50 -11.26 7.08
N ALA A 451 5.77 -11.27 5.78
CA ALA A 451 4.81 -10.91 4.76
C ALA A 451 4.99 -11.83 3.54
N SER A 452 3.92 -12.13 2.84
CA SER A 452 3.95 -12.92 1.61
C SER A 452 2.86 -12.42 0.67
N GLY A 453 3.14 -12.41 -0.64
CA GLY A 453 2.24 -11.86 -1.67
C GLY A 453 1.86 -12.93 -2.69
N SER A 454 0.61 -12.85 -3.17
CA SER A 454 0.06 -13.70 -4.23
C SER A 454 -0.01 -12.95 -5.56
N SER A 455 0.10 -13.69 -6.66
CA SER A 455 0.05 -13.19 -8.05
C SER A 455 -1.28 -12.52 -8.40
N ILE A 456 -2.35 -12.84 -7.67
CA ILE A 456 -3.68 -12.22 -7.79
C ILE A 456 -3.90 -11.06 -6.81
N ARG A 457 -2.82 -10.40 -6.36
CA ARG A 457 -2.84 -9.15 -5.56
C ARG A 457 -3.43 -9.29 -4.16
N LYS A 458 -3.27 -10.47 -3.56
CA LYS A 458 -3.49 -10.69 -2.12
C LYS A 458 -2.16 -10.62 -1.39
N ALA A 459 -2.17 -10.19 -0.14
CA ALA A 459 -0.98 -10.20 0.71
C ALA A 459 -1.32 -10.64 2.13
N ALA A 460 -0.50 -11.53 2.67
CA ALA A 460 -0.56 -11.97 4.05
C ALA A 460 0.51 -11.24 4.85
N LEU A 461 0.14 -10.77 6.05
CA LEU A 461 1.02 -10.10 6.99
C LEU A 461 0.85 -10.73 8.36
N VAL A 462 1.98 -10.96 9.02
CA VAL A 462 2.04 -11.49 10.38
C VAL A 462 2.56 -10.41 11.31
N ASN A 463 1.90 -10.24 12.46
CA ASN A 463 2.30 -9.27 13.46
C ASN A 463 3.69 -9.57 14.06
N SER A 464 4.24 -8.62 14.81
CA SER A 464 5.57 -8.75 15.41
C SER A 464 5.71 -9.94 16.38
N SER A 465 4.62 -10.34 17.04
CA SER A 465 4.58 -11.50 17.95
C SER A 465 4.43 -12.86 17.25
N ARG A 466 4.25 -12.88 15.93
CA ARG A 466 3.98 -14.11 15.14
C ARG A 466 2.73 -14.88 15.57
N SER A 467 1.76 -14.20 16.18
CA SER A 467 0.52 -14.81 16.69
C SER A 467 -0.70 -14.48 15.83
N GLU A 468 -0.70 -13.32 15.18
CA GLU A 468 -1.83 -12.85 14.38
C GLU A 468 -1.48 -12.86 12.89
N LEU A 469 -2.35 -13.47 12.11
CA LEU A 469 -2.34 -13.46 10.65
C LEU A 469 -3.40 -12.50 10.13
N THR A 470 -3.01 -11.64 9.20
CA THR A 470 -3.94 -10.79 8.45
C THR A 470 -3.77 -10.99 6.95
N ILE A 471 -4.88 -11.09 6.22
CA ILE A 471 -4.89 -11.20 4.75
C ILE A 471 -5.56 -9.95 4.17
N TRP A 472 -4.88 -9.33 3.22
CA TRP A 472 -5.24 -8.05 2.62
C TRP A 472 -5.47 -8.17 1.12
N ASP A 473 -6.55 -7.53 0.65
CA ASP A 473 -6.68 -7.15 -0.76
C ASP A 473 -5.82 -5.91 -1.00
N VAL A 474 -4.71 -6.06 -1.72
CA VAL A 474 -3.79 -4.96 -2.00
C VAL A 474 -4.41 -3.95 -2.97
N ARG A 475 -5.29 -4.40 -3.87
CA ARG A 475 -5.96 -3.54 -4.86
C ARG A 475 -7.10 -2.76 -4.22
N GLY A 476 -7.90 -3.42 -3.38
CA GLY A 476 -9.02 -2.81 -2.66
C GLY A 476 -8.62 -2.01 -1.41
N ALA A 477 -7.38 -2.18 -0.93
CA ALA A 477 -6.92 -1.65 0.35
C ALA A 477 -7.75 -2.12 1.56
N ARG A 478 -8.15 -3.40 1.55
CA ARG A 478 -9.08 -3.99 2.52
C ARG A 478 -8.49 -5.18 3.27
N LEU A 479 -8.95 -5.35 4.50
CA LEU A 479 -8.70 -6.51 5.33
C LEU A 479 -9.79 -7.57 5.05
N GLU A 480 -9.38 -8.74 4.62
CA GLU A 480 -10.28 -9.87 4.30
C GLU A 480 -10.36 -10.87 5.44
N TYR A 481 -9.22 -11.11 6.09
CA TYR A 481 -9.09 -12.12 7.14
C TYR A 481 -8.19 -11.59 8.24
N SER A 482 -8.59 -11.82 9.49
CA SER A 482 -7.80 -11.54 10.68
C SER A 482 -8.04 -12.67 11.65
N GLN A 483 -6.99 -13.37 12.03
CA GLN A 483 -7.07 -14.47 12.99
C GLN A 483 -5.88 -14.39 13.93
N ASP A 484 -6.19 -14.30 15.22
CA ASP A 484 -5.21 -14.49 16.29
C ASP A 484 -5.19 -15.98 16.67
N TYR A 485 -4.01 -16.58 16.66
CA TYR A 485 -3.78 -17.99 16.97
C TYR A 485 -3.38 -18.23 18.44
N GLU A 486 -3.51 -17.19 19.29
CA GLU A 486 -3.05 -17.17 20.68
C GLU A 486 -1.52 -17.40 20.78
N SER A 487 -0.90 -17.05 21.91
CA SER A 487 0.56 -17.09 22.08
C SER A 487 1.19 -18.50 22.08
N GLN A 488 0.41 -19.56 21.84
CA GLN A 488 0.89 -20.95 21.85
C GLN A 488 1.40 -21.41 20.47
N ASP A 489 0.84 -20.87 19.38
CA ASP A 489 1.16 -21.26 18.01
C ASP A 489 1.84 -20.11 17.27
N THR A 490 3.15 -20.22 17.07
CA THR A 490 3.93 -19.22 16.33
C THR A 490 3.93 -19.53 14.83
N ILE A 491 3.55 -18.54 14.02
CA ILE A 491 3.62 -18.62 12.56
C ILE A 491 5.08 -18.53 12.11
N GLN A 492 5.50 -19.48 11.29
CA GLN A 492 6.87 -19.62 10.81
C GLN A 492 6.99 -19.36 9.31
N ASP A 493 5.97 -19.72 8.55
CA ASP A 493 6.02 -19.77 7.09
C ASP A 493 4.67 -19.45 6.42
N LEU A 494 4.70 -18.93 5.19
CA LEU A 494 3.54 -18.48 4.40
C LEU A 494 3.77 -18.68 2.88
N ASP A 495 3.08 -19.65 2.29
CA ASP A 495 3.14 -19.94 0.84
C ASP A 495 1.78 -19.85 0.16
N TRP A 496 1.77 -19.39 -1.08
CA TRP A 496 0.55 -19.24 -1.86
C TRP A 496 0.46 -20.28 -2.97
N THR A 497 -0.75 -20.60 -3.37
CA THR A 497 -1.02 -21.20 -4.67
C THR A 497 -2.34 -20.67 -5.21
N SER A 498 -2.55 -20.79 -6.51
CA SER A 498 -3.82 -20.48 -7.16
C SER A 498 -4.43 -21.70 -7.83
N THR A 499 -5.76 -21.80 -7.82
CA THR A 499 -6.47 -22.72 -8.70
C THR A 499 -6.32 -22.29 -10.16
N PRO A 500 -6.61 -23.17 -11.14
CA PRO A 500 -6.67 -22.79 -12.56
C PRO A 500 -7.64 -21.63 -12.86
N ASP A 501 -8.63 -21.43 -11.99
CA ASP A 501 -9.62 -20.35 -12.06
C ASP A 501 -9.17 -19.06 -11.32
N ASP A 502 -7.87 -18.92 -11.03
CA ASP A 502 -7.25 -17.76 -10.34
C ASP A 502 -7.80 -17.52 -8.90
N GLN A 503 -8.17 -18.57 -8.17
CA GLN A 503 -8.61 -18.47 -6.76
C GLN A 503 -7.45 -18.77 -5.80
N SER A 504 -7.22 -17.95 -4.77
CA SER A 504 -6.06 -18.12 -3.88
C SER A 504 -6.27 -19.15 -2.77
N ILE A 505 -5.20 -19.89 -2.49
CA ILE A 505 -5.02 -20.76 -1.33
C ILE A 505 -3.73 -20.33 -0.63
N LEU A 506 -3.80 -20.15 0.68
CA LEU A 506 -2.68 -19.80 1.54
C LEU A 506 -2.36 -20.97 2.47
N ALA A 507 -1.12 -21.44 2.45
CA ALA A 507 -0.58 -22.35 3.45
C ALA A 507 0.03 -21.55 4.60
N VAL A 508 -0.46 -21.76 5.82
CA VAL A 508 0.06 -21.13 7.03
C VAL A 508 0.84 -22.17 7.82
N GLY A 509 2.16 -22.04 7.82
CA GLY A 509 3.08 -22.95 8.50
C GLY A 509 3.29 -22.58 9.97
N PHE A 510 2.97 -23.53 10.86
CA PHE A 510 3.32 -23.49 12.28
C PHE A 510 4.44 -24.49 12.56
N ARG A 511 4.91 -24.54 13.81
CA ARG A 511 6.02 -25.40 14.21
C ARG A 511 5.85 -26.89 13.84
N TYR A 512 4.64 -27.45 13.93
CA TYR A 512 4.37 -28.87 13.68
C TYR A 512 3.11 -29.14 12.84
N ARG A 513 2.46 -28.09 12.34
CA ARG A 513 1.26 -28.21 11.54
C ARG A 513 1.20 -27.13 10.47
N VAL A 514 0.52 -27.40 9.38
CA VAL A 514 0.19 -26.44 8.34
C VAL A 514 -1.32 -26.37 8.21
N VAL A 515 -1.87 -25.16 8.19
CA VAL A 515 -3.29 -24.92 7.93
C VAL A 515 -3.42 -24.36 6.52
N LEU A 516 -4.21 -25.03 5.68
CA LEU A 516 -4.52 -24.57 4.33
C LEU A 516 -5.81 -23.75 4.36
N LEU A 517 -5.68 -22.46 4.11
CA LEU A 517 -6.78 -21.51 4.02
C LEU A 517 -7.12 -21.32 2.54
N ALA A 518 -8.39 -21.49 2.17
CA ALA A 518 -8.87 -21.14 0.83
C ALA A 518 -9.73 -19.88 0.88
N GLN A 519 -9.59 -19.07 -0.16
CA GLN A 519 -10.48 -17.96 -0.42
C GLN A 519 -11.91 -18.51 -0.60
N MET A 520 -12.86 -17.88 0.08
CA MET A 520 -14.28 -18.15 -0.05
C MET A 520 -14.95 -17.00 -0.77
N ARG A 521 -16.10 -17.30 -1.39
CA ARG A 521 -16.99 -16.29 -1.94
C ARG A 521 -17.39 -15.28 -0.86
N TYR A 522 -17.42 -14.01 -1.22
CA TYR A 522 -17.83 -12.97 -0.26
C TYR A 522 -19.35 -13.01 -0.04
N ASP A 523 -19.74 -13.41 1.15
CA ASP A 523 -21.14 -13.39 1.59
C ASP A 523 -21.43 -12.14 2.44
N TYR A 524 -21.62 -11.00 1.76
CA TYR A 524 -22.00 -9.73 2.40
C TYR A 524 -23.40 -9.75 3.01
N LEU A 525 -24.26 -10.69 2.62
CA LEU A 525 -25.62 -10.78 3.14
C LEU A 525 -25.60 -11.40 4.55
N ASN A 526 -24.73 -12.39 4.76
CA ASN A 526 -24.67 -13.14 6.01
C ASN A 526 -23.40 -12.88 6.82
N LYS A 527 -22.53 -11.98 6.35
CA LYS A 527 -21.20 -11.72 6.92
C LYS A 527 -20.37 -13.00 7.03
N GLY A 528 -20.43 -13.83 5.99
CA GLY A 528 -19.64 -15.05 5.93
C GLY A 528 -18.14 -14.75 5.96
N PRO A 529 -17.29 -15.69 6.42
CA PRO A 529 -15.85 -15.51 6.37
C PRO A 529 -15.38 -15.47 4.92
N ALA A 530 -14.45 -14.56 4.60
CA ALA A 530 -13.81 -14.51 3.28
C ALA A 530 -12.77 -15.63 3.06
N TRP A 531 -12.36 -16.30 4.14
CA TRP A 531 -11.34 -17.34 4.14
C TRP A 531 -11.73 -18.45 5.12
N ALA A 532 -11.55 -19.71 4.74
CA ALA A 532 -11.76 -20.85 5.64
C ALA A 532 -10.64 -21.88 5.53
N ALA A 533 -10.38 -22.55 6.67
CA ALA A 533 -9.51 -23.70 6.72
C ALA A 533 -10.17 -24.90 6.04
N ILE A 534 -9.58 -25.36 4.94
CA ILE A 534 -10.09 -26.50 4.17
C ILE A 534 -9.37 -27.79 4.50
N ARG A 535 -8.13 -27.72 4.99
CA ARG A 535 -7.33 -28.87 5.40
C ARG A 535 -6.30 -28.46 6.43
N GLU A 536 -6.09 -29.33 7.42
CA GLU A 536 -4.99 -29.22 8.38
C GLU A 536 -4.08 -30.42 8.22
N VAL A 537 -2.79 -30.15 8.15
CA VAL A 537 -1.74 -31.15 8.00
C VAL A 537 -0.88 -31.12 9.25
N ASN A 538 -0.83 -32.22 9.99
CA ASN A 538 -0.02 -32.34 11.21
C ASN A 538 1.13 -33.32 10.98
N ILE A 539 2.37 -32.88 11.25
CA ILE A 539 3.58 -33.70 11.09
C ILE A 539 4.11 -34.23 12.42
N ARG A 540 3.50 -33.86 13.55
CA ARG A 540 3.97 -34.22 14.90
C ARG A 540 4.02 -35.72 15.14
N ASP A 541 3.12 -36.46 14.50
CA ASP A 541 3.04 -37.92 14.58
C ASP A 541 4.09 -38.61 13.68
N LEU A 542 4.64 -37.89 12.70
CA LEU A 542 5.60 -38.41 11.73
C LEU A 542 7.05 -38.09 12.12
N THR A 543 7.29 -36.91 12.69
CA THR A 543 8.63 -36.44 13.04
C THR A 543 8.63 -35.49 14.24
N PRO A 544 9.68 -35.54 15.08
CA PRO A 544 9.86 -34.57 16.16
C PRO A 544 10.47 -33.24 15.68
N HIS A 545 10.96 -33.18 14.44
CA HIS A 545 11.57 -31.97 13.87
C HIS A 545 10.50 -30.94 13.51
N PRO A 546 10.73 -29.64 13.79
CA PRO A 546 9.81 -28.59 13.40
C PRO A 546 9.84 -28.37 11.88
N ILE A 547 8.75 -27.81 11.36
CA ILE A 547 8.67 -27.35 9.97
C ILE A 547 9.71 -26.25 9.77
N GLY A 548 10.54 -26.39 8.74
CA GLY A 548 11.49 -25.37 8.33
C GLY A 548 10.92 -24.46 7.26
N ASP A 549 10.28 -25.06 6.25
CA ASP A 549 9.76 -24.40 5.05
C ASP A 549 8.69 -25.27 4.38
N SER A 550 7.77 -24.68 3.64
CA SER A 550 6.87 -25.38 2.74
C SER A 550 6.95 -24.85 1.31
N THR A 551 6.30 -25.53 0.37
CA THR A 551 6.13 -25.02 -1.00
C THR A 551 5.03 -25.80 -1.72
N TRP A 552 4.38 -25.13 -2.66
CA TRP A 552 3.42 -25.76 -3.57
C TRP A 552 4.09 -26.25 -4.85
N LEU A 553 3.55 -27.33 -5.42
CA LEU A 553 3.82 -27.76 -6.79
C LEU A 553 2.66 -27.35 -7.70
N GLY A 554 2.94 -27.11 -8.98
CA GLY A 554 1.94 -26.64 -9.96
C GLY A 554 0.73 -27.56 -10.16
N GLY A 555 0.79 -28.82 -9.72
CA GLY A 555 -0.33 -29.78 -9.78
C GLY A 555 -1.25 -29.79 -8.55
N GLY A 556 -1.04 -28.91 -7.57
CA GLY A 556 -1.80 -28.86 -6.32
C GLY A 556 -1.24 -29.74 -5.19
N ASN A 557 -0.11 -30.43 -5.43
CA ASN A 557 0.61 -31.17 -4.39
C ASN A 557 1.37 -30.20 -3.48
N PHE A 558 1.42 -30.51 -2.19
CA PHE A 558 2.02 -29.67 -1.18
C PHE A 558 3.20 -30.37 -0.50
N ILE A 559 4.34 -29.68 -0.38
CA ILE A 559 5.57 -30.23 0.19
C ILE A 559 5.89 -29.50 1.49
N VAL A 560 6.23 -30.26 2.54
CA VAL A 560 6.68 -29.74 3.84
C VAL A 560 8.07 -30.27 4.13
N GLY A 561 9.03 -29.38 4.37
CA GLY A 561 10.37 -29.71 4.84
C GLY A 561 10.48 -29.63 6.35
N ALA A 562 10.89 -30.73 7.00
CA ALA A 562 11.13 -30.76 8.44
C ALA A 562 12.45 -31.48 8.76
N GLY A 563 13.42 -30.74 9.32
CA GLY A 563 14.76 -31.26 9.59
C GLY A 563 15.47 -31.75 8.33
N ASN A 564 15.67 -33.06 8.20
CA ASN A 564 16.27 -33.72 7.04
C ASN A 564 15.26 -34.52 6.20
N GLN A 565 13.95 -34.32 6.41
CA GLN A 565 12.86 -35.06 5.77
C GLN A 565 11.97 -34.14 4.95
N LEU A 566 11.44 -34.67 3.85
CA LEU A 566 10.43 -34.02 3.00
C LEU A 566 9.14 -34.85 3.03
N PHE A 567 8.03 -34.22 3.38
CA PHE A 567 6.70 -34.82 3.34
C PHE A 567 5.95 -34.26 2.14
N VAL A 568 5.38 -35.16 1.32
CA VAL A 568 4.58 -34.79 0.16
C VAL A 568 3.13 -35.16 0.42
N TYR A 569 2.25 -34.17 0.38
CA TYR A 569 0.81 -34.32 0.53
C TYR A 569 0.15 -34.20 -0.83
N ASP A 570 -0.64 -35.22 -1.17
CA ASP A 570 -1.43 -35.26 -2.40
C ASP A 570 -2.59 -34.27 -2.32
N LYS A 571 -3.12 -33.87 -3.48
CA LYS A 571 -4.26 -32.95 -3.63
C LYS A 571 -5.58 -33.53 -3.15
N GLU A 572 -5.69 -34.84 -3.00
CA GLU A 572 -6.89 -35.50 -2.51
C GLU A 572 -7.13 -35.22 -1.01
N VAL A 573 -8.36 -34.81 -0.69
CA VAL A 573 -8.80 -34.51 0.68
C VAL A 573 -9.91 -35.49 1.08
N ASP A 574 -9.66 -36.23 2.16
CA ASP A 574 -10.64 -37.12 2.75
C ASP A 574 -11.81 -36.34 3.38
N SER A 575 -13.01 -36.88 3.23
CA SER A 575 -14.27 -36.23 3.66
C SER A 575 -14.40 -36.07 5.19
N SER A 576 -13.52 -36.68 5.98
CA SER A 576 -13.45 -36.53 7.44
C SER A 576 -12.64 -35.33 7.92
N ALA A 577 -11.88 -34.67 7.02
CA ALA A 577 -10.88 -33.67 7.41
C ALA A 577 -11.43 -32.23 7.51
N SER A 578 -12.63 -31.94 7.01
CA SER A 578 -13.18 -30.58 7.03
C SER A 578 -14.68 -30.53 7.33
N ASN A 579 -15.07 -29.65 8.25
CA ASN A 579 -16.48 -29.36 8.57
C ASN A 579 -17.20 -28.56 7.47
N VAL A 580 -16.46 -28.04 6.48
CA VAL A 580 -16.99 -27.17 5.42
C VAL A 580 -17.49 -27.99 4.23
N ILE A 581 -17.06 -29.25 4.10
CA ILE A 581 -17.33 -30.08 2.92
C ILE A 581 -18.41 -31.13 3.25
N PRO A 582 -19.45 -31.30 2.41
CA PRO A 582 -20.43 -32.37 2.62
C PRO A 582 -19.81 -33.76 2.41
N PRO A 583 -20.18 -34.76 3.24
CA PRO A 583 -19.58 -36.08 3.16
C PRO A 583 -19.90 -36.75 1.82
N ARG A 584 -18.85 -37.16 1.10
CA ARG A 584 -18.92 -37.91 -0.16
C ARG A 584 -18.14 -39.21 -0.02
N LYS A 585 -18.58 -40.26 -0.75
CA LYS A 585 -17.93 -41.58 -0.77
C LYS A 585 -16.58 -41.60 -1.50
N THR A 586 -16.33 -40.62 -2.37
CA THR A 586 -15.07 -40.44 -3.11
C THR A 586 -14.29 -39.27 -2.50
N PRO A 587 -12.95 -39.33 -2.47
CA PRO A 587 -12.13 -38.20 -2.05
C PRO A 587 -12.40 -36.98 -2.94
N TRP A 588 -12.26 -35.80 -2.38
CA TRP A 588 -12.40 -34.54 -3.10
C TRP A 588 -11.05 -34.06 -3.60
N ASP A 589 -10.98 -33.51 -4.81
CA ASP A 589 -9.81 -32.75 -5.24
C ASP A 589 -9.80 -31.39 -4.53
N LEU A 590 -8.62 -30.93 -4.09
CA LEU A 590 -8.43 -29.64 -3.44
C LEU A 590 -9.00 -28.50 -4.28
N PHE A 591 -8.71 -28.50 -5.58
CA PHE A 591 -9.17 -27.46 -6.49
C PHE A 591 -10.69 -27.52 -6.71
N ASP A 592 -11.29 -28.70 -6.79
CA ASP A 592 -12.75 -28.85 -6.86
C ASP A 592 -13.46 -28.29 -5.62
N ILE A 593 -12.84 -28.45 -4.44
CA ILE A 593 -13.34 -27.85 -3.19
C ILE A 593 -13.31 -26.32 -3.30
N VAL A 594 -12.18 -25.75 -3.72
CA VAL A 594 -12.04 -24.29 -3.82
C VAL A 594 -12.97 -23.72 -4.91
N SER A 595 -13.06 -24.36 -6.08
CA SER A 595 -14.01 -23.99 -7.13
C SER A 595 -15.47 -24.09 -6.68
N ARG A 596 -15.81 -24.97 -5.73
CA ARG A 596 -17.15 -25.00 -5.14
C ARG A 596 -17.39 -23.87 -4.13
N LEU A 597 -16.37 -23.51 -3.35
CA LEU A 597 -16.46 -22.47 -2.31
C LEU A 597 -16.41 -21.04 -2.89
N ASN A 598 -15.78 -20.86 -4.04
CA ASN A 598 -15.50 -19.56 -4.66
C ASN A 598 -15.75 -19.53 -6.18
N GLY A 599 -16.55 -20.46 -6.72
CA GLY A 599 -16.92 -20.49 -8.15
C GLY A 599 -18.35 -20.01 -8.41
N PRO A 600 -18.80 -19.98 -9.68
CA PRO A 600 -20.10 -19.41 -10.06
C PRO A 600 -21.28 -20.08 -9.36
N LEU A 601 -22.21 -19.25 -8.88
CA LEU A 601 -23.45 -19.72 -8.27
C LEU A 601 -24.47 -20.16 -9.31
N PRO A 602 -25.22 -21.26 -9.07
CA PRO A 602 -26.37 -21.56 -9.90
C PRO A 602 -27.42 -20.45 -9.79
N VAL A 603 -28.17 -20.19 -10.87
CA VAL A 603 -29.14 -19.08 -10.94
C VAL A 603 -30.25 -19.19 -9.89
N TYR A 604 -30.55 -20.42 -9.45
CA TYR A 604 -31.52 -20.71 -8.39
C TYR A 604 -30.95 -20.58 -6.97
N HIS A 605 -29.67 -20.20 -6.81
CA HIS A 605 -29.07 -20.05 -5.49
C HIS A 605 -29.69 -18.87 -4.72
N PRO A 606 -29.97 -19.00 -3.40
CA PRO A 606 -30.58 -17.93 -2.61
C PRO A 606 -29.81 -16.61 -2.65
N GLN A 607 -28.48 -16.67 -2.61
CA GLN A 607 -27.61 -15.50 -2.71
C GLN A 607 -27.81 -14.76 -4.03
N PHE A 608 -27.83 -15.51 -5.14
CA PHE A 608 -28.03 -14.99 -6.49
C PHE A 608 -29.38 -14.27 -6.57
N LEU A 609 -30.46 -14.95 -6.21
CA LEU A 609 -31.80 -14.36 -6.22
C LEU A 609 -31.90 -13.12 -5.32
N SER A 610 -31.30 -13.16 -4.12
CA SER A 610 -31.31 -12.02 -3.18
C SER A 610 -30.60 -10.78 -3.74
N GLN A 611 -29.51 -10.97 -4.48
CA GLN A 611 -28.77 -9.86 -5.11
C GLN A 611 -29.53 -9.25 -6.28
N TYR A 612 -30.24 -10.06 -7.09
CA TYR A 612 -31.10 -9.55 -8.14
C TYR A 612 -32.33 -8.81 -7.58
N ILE A 613 -32.90 -9.26 -6.45
CA ILE A 613 -33.95 -8.52 -5.72
C ILE A 613 -33.40 -7.19 -5.20
N LEU A 614 -32.18 -7.17 -4.64
CA LEU A 614 -31.50 -5.94 -4.22
C LEU A 614 -31.29 -4.97 -5.40
N ALA A 615 -30.87 -5.48 -6.56
CA ALA A 615 -30.73 -4.72 -7.79
C ALA A 615 -32.07 -4.21 -8.38
N GLY A 616 -33.21 -4.67 -7.87
CA GLY A 616 -34.54 -4.30 -8.37
C GLY A 616 -35.00 -5.09 -9.60
N LYS A 617 -34.26 -6.13 -10.00
CA LYS A 617 -34.58 -7.01 -11.15
C LYS A 617 -35.61 -8.10 -10.76
N ASN A 618 -36.73 -7.70 -10.16
CA ASN A 618 -37.76 -8.62 -9.64
C ASN A 618 -38.40 -9.51 -10.72
N LEU A 619 -38.54 -8.99 -11.95
CA LEU A 619 -39.10 -9.75 -13.07
C LEU A 619 -38.20 -10.92 -13.48
N LEU A 620 -36.89 -10.72 -13.52
CA LEU A 620 -35.93 -11.78 -13.85
C LEU A 620 -35.96 -12.89 -12.79
N VAL A 621 -36.05 -12.51 -11.51
CA VAL A 621 -36.20 -13.47 -10.40
C VAL A 621 -37.47 -14.31 -10.57
N GLN A 622 -38.59 -13.72 -10.99
CA GLN A 622 -39.80 -14.47 -11.30
C GLN A 622 -39.59 -15.45 -12.46
N HIS A 623 -38.92 -15.03 -13.55
CA HIS A 623 -38.57 -15.92 -14.66
C HIS A 623 -37.70 -17.10 -14.22
N ILE A 624 -36.67 -16.86 -13.39
CA ILE A 624 -35.80 -17.93 -12.87
C ILE A 624 -36.60 -18.93 -12.04
N LEU A 625 -37.49 -18.45 -11.16
CA LEU A 625 -38.34 -19.31 -10.33
C LEU A 625 -39.36 -20.12 -11.15
N LEU A 626 -39.89 -19.55 -12.23
CA LEU A 626 -40.78 -20.25 -13.16
C LEU A 626 -40.03 -21.32 -13.96
N ALA A 627 -38.79 -21.05 -14.39
CA ALA A 627 -37.93 -22.04 -15.03
C ALA A 627 -37.57 -23.19 -14.06
N LEU A 628 -37.26 -22.86 -12.81
CA LEU A 628 -37.04 -23.85 -11.76
C LEU A 628 -38.29 -24.70 -11.52
N TYR A 629 -39.48 -24.08 -11.49
CA TYR A 629 -40.74 -24.81 -11.37
C TYR A 629 -40.97 -25.79 -12.52
N LYS A 630 -40.73 -25.37 -13.77
CA LYS A 630 -40.83 -26.25 -14.95
C LYS A 630 -39.90 -27.46 -14.82
N ILE A 631 -38.64 -27.24 -14.46
CA ILE A 631 -37.67 -28.34 -14.29
C ILE A 631 -38.07 -29.27 -13.13
N LEU A 632 -38.46 -28.74 -11.98
CA LEU A 632 -38.89 -29.53 -10.82
C LEU A 632 -40.20 -30.30 -11.07
N LYS A 633 -41.08 -29.82 -11.97
CA LYS A 633 -42.32 -30.50 -12.35
C LYS A 633 -42.04 -31.80 -13.12
N TYR A 634 -40.99 -31.84 -13.93
CA TYR A 634 -40.63 -32.99 -14.79
C TYR A 634 -39.36 -33.73 -14.33
N TYR A 635 -38.82 -33.43 -13.14
CA TYR A 635 -37.57 -34.01 -12.65
C TYR A 635 -37.66 -35.53 -12.43
N ILE A 636 -36.70 -36.26 -13.00
CA ILE A 636 -36.49 -37.70 -12.80
C ILE A 636 -35.25 -37.91 -11.93
N GLU A 637 -35.34 -38.83 -10.96
CA GLU A 637 -34.25 -39.10 -10.01
C GLU A 637 -33.00 -39.63 -10.73
N GLY A 638 -31.94 -38.80 -10.77
CA GLY A 638 -30.64 -39.14 -11.37
C GLY A 638 -30.20 -38.24 -12.53
N GLU A 639 -31.07 -37.38 -13.06
CA GLU A 639 -30.65 -36.39 -14.07
C GLU A 639 -29.91 -35.19 -13.45
N PRO A 640 -28.81 -34.71 -14.05
CA PRO A 640 -28.14 -33.51 -13.58
C PRO A 640 -29.02 -32.28 -13.88
N ILE A 641 -29.32 -31.49 -12.85
CA ILE A 641 -29.98 -30.19 -13.02
C ILE A 641 -28.94 -29.19 -13.51
N ASP A 642 -29.22 -28.54 -14.64
CA ASP A 642 -28.39 -27.47 -15.18
C ASP A 642 -28.38 -26.25 -14.23
N SER A 643 -27.19 -25.70 -13.99
CA SER A 643 -26.97 -24.54 -13.11
C SER A 643 -27.57 -23.25 -13.67
N HIS A 644 -27.81 -23.17 -14.99
CA HIS A 644 -28.45 -22.03 -15.67
C HIS A 644 -29.93 -22.27 -15.98
N LEU A 645 -30.50 -23.43 -15.61
CA LEU A 645 -31.88 -23.81 -15.89
C LEU A 645 -32.26 -23.72 -17.38
N GLY A 646 -31.30 -23.87 -18.30
CA GLY A 646 -31.51 -23.75 -19.75
C GLY A 646 -31.71 -22.31 -20.26
N MET A 647 -31.45 -21.29 -19.43
CA MET A 647 -31.52 -19.88 -19.81
C MET A 647 -30.23 -19.43 -20.53
N ASN A 648 -30.35 -18.51 -21.49
CA ASN A 648 -29.19 -17.93 -22.13
C ASN A 648 -28.56 -16.89 -21.20
N VAL A 649 -27.23 -16.86 -21.15
CA VAL A 649 -26.48 -15.91 -20.32
C VAL A 649 -26.78 -14.45 -20.74
N GLU A 650 -27.13 -14.22 -22.01
CA GLU A 650 -27.53 -12.92 -22.56
C GLU A 650 -28.84 -12.36 -21.96
N ASP A 651 -29.76 -13.23 -21.50
CA ASP A 651 -31.04 -12.82 -20.94
C ASP A 651 -30.87 -12.06 -19.60
N PHE A 652 -29.73 -12.25 -18.93
CA PHE A 652 -29.38 -11.55 -17.70
C PHE A 652 -28.83 -10.13 -17.94
N TYR A 653 -28.50 -9.79 -19.19
CA TYR A 653 -27.81 -8.56 -19.61
C TYR A 653 -28.72 -7.48 -20.21
N VAL A 654 -29.95 -7.84 -20.60
CA VAL A 654 -30.88 -6.89 -21.21
C VAL A 654 -31.51 -5.98 -20.13
N SER A 655 -31.28 -4.67 -20.22
CA SER A 655 -31.94 -3.68 -19.37
C SER A 655 -33.45 -3.68 -19.63
N SER A 656 -34.22 -3.81 -18.55
CA SER A 656 -35.69 -3.90 -18.57
C SER A 656 -36.43 -2.69 -19.16
N GLU A 657 -35.73 -1.58 -19.44
CA GLU A 657 -36.30 -0.42 -20.13
C GLU A 657 -36.37 -0.58 -21.66
N HIS A 658 -35.66 -1.56 -22.23
CA HIS A 658 -35.60 -1.81 -23.67
C HIS A 658 -36.08 -3.22 -24.05
N ALA A 659 -36.88 -3.86 -23.20
CA ALA A 659 -37.65 -5.02 -23.65
C ALA A 659 -38.53 -4.55 -24.84
N PRO A 660 -38.26 -4.98 -26.09
CA PRO A 660 -39.13 -4.63 -27.18
C PRO A 660 -40.51 -5.18 -26.82
N SER A 661 -41.50 -4.29 -26.84
CA SER A 661 -42.91 -4.64 -26.78
C SER A 661 -43.15 -5.89 -27.63
N ALA A 662 -43.37 -7.04 -26.98
CA ALA A 662 -43.74 -8.31 -27.59
C ALA A 662 -43.28 -8.46 -29.05
N SER A 663 -41.96 -8.51 -29.29
CA SER A 663 -41.49 -8.90 -30.61
C SER A 663 -41.79 -10.38 -30.77
N LYS A 664 -42.93 -10.69 -31.41
CA LYS A 664 -43.19 -11.97 -32.07
C LYS A 664 -41.95 -12.33 -32.89
N GLY A 665 -41.10 -13.19 -32.34
CA GLY A 665 -39.79 -13.49 -32.90
C GLY A 665 -39.51 -14.99 -32.84
N ILE A 666 -39.84 -15.66 -33.94
CA ILE A 666 -39.19 -16.88 -34.44
C ILE A 666 -39.36 -18.12 -33.55
N LYS A 667 -40.46 -18.84 -33.82
CA LYS A 667 -40.59 -20.26 -33.48
C LYS A 667 -39.47 -21.05 -34.18
N SER A 668 -38.68 -21.77 -33.38
CA SER A 668 -37.97 -22.96 -33.85
C SER A 668 -38.98 -23.95 -34.45
N PRO A 669 -38.75 -24.54 -35.65
CA PRO A 669 -39.67 -25.52 -36.23
C PRO A 669 -39.80 -26.82 -35.44
N PHE A 670 -39.13 -26.98 -34.29
CA PHE A 670 -39.08 -28.23 -33.53
C PHE A 670 -39.82 -28.22 -32.19
N ASP A 671 -40.36 -27.09 -31.74
CA ASP A 671 -41.04 -27.00 -30.43
C ASP A 671 -42.57 -27.12 -30.54
N GLY A 672 -42.99 -28.15 -31.26
CA GLY A 672 -44.37 -28.37 -31.67
C GLY A 672 -45.24 -29.13 -30.68
N PHE A 673 -44.90 -29.28 -29.40
CA PHE A 673 -45.76 -29.99 -28.45
C PHE A 673 -45.51 -29.58 -26.97
N SER A 674 -46.02 -28.42 -26.55
CA SER A 674 -46.53 -28.28 -25.18
C SER A 674 -47.52 -27.09 -25.08
N GLU A 675 -48.80 -27.40 -25.21
CA GLU A 675 -49.86 -26.57 -24.63
C GLU A 675 -49.86 -26.87 -23.12
N ASP A 676 -49.20 -26.05 -22.31
CA ASP A 676 -49.41 -26.05 -20.86
C ASP A 676 -49.32 -24.58 -20.41
N ASP A 677 -50.42 -24.08 -19.83
CA ASP A 677 -50.65 -22.69 -19.41
C ASP A 677 -49.37 -21.96 -18.97
N GLU A 678 -48.90 -20.99 -19.77
CA GLU A 678 -47.77 -20.15 -19.40
C GLU A 678 -48.15 -19.27 -18.20
N VAL A 679 -47.86 -19.77 -17.00
CA VAL A 679 -47.97 -18.98 -15.78
C VAL A 679 -46.98 -17.82 -15.89
N GLU A 680 -47.48 -16.62 -16.20
CA GLU A 680 -46.65 -15.41 -16.38
C GLU A 680 -46.02 -14.91 -15.06
N THR A 681 -46.55 -15.28 -13.89
CA THR A 681 -46.10 -14.75 -12.58
C THR A 681 -46.07 -15.80 -11.47
N VAL A 682 -45.18 -15.64 -10.50
CA VAL A 682 -45.07 -16.54 -9.33
C VAL A 682 -46.21 -16.26 -8.35
N THR A 683 -47.32 -16.96 -8.52
CA THR A 683 -48.48 -16.89 -7.59
C THR A 683 -48.24 -17.70 -6.31
N GLU A 684 -49.04 -17.48 -5.25
CA GLU A 684 -48.97 -18.24 -3.99
C GLU A 684 -49.09 -19.77 -4.21
N ASN A 685 -49.87 -20.19 -5.20
CA ASN A 685 -50.03 -21.61 -5.56
C ASN A 685 -48.75 -22.20 -6.16
N VAL A 686 -48.07 -21.44 -7.04
CA VAL A 686 -46.79 -21.87 -7.65
C VAL A 686 -45.69 -21.91 -6.59
N ALA A 687 -45.64 -20.90 -5.72
CA ALA A 687 -44.70 -20.88 -4.61
C ALA A 687 -44.86 -22.08 -3.66
N ALA A 688 -46.11 -22.45 -3.33
CA ALA A 688 -46.40 -23.63 -2.53
C ALA A 688 -45.95 -24.92 -3.23
N ALA A 689 -46.19 -25.05 -4.54
CA ALA A 689 -45.78 -26.22 -5.32
C ALA A 689 -44.25 -26.36 -5.42
N ILE A 690 -43.52 -25.26 -5.65
CA ILE A 690 -42.05 -25.25 -5.62
C ILE A 690 -41.55 -25.66 -4.24
N THR A 691 -42.11 -25.08 -3.17
CA THR A 691 -41.69 -25.36 -1.79
C THR A 691 -41.90 -26.82 -1.42
N GLU A 692 -43.02 -27.42 -1.80
CA GLU A 692 -43.27 -28.85 -1.61
C GLU A 692 -42.21 -29.70 -2.32
N LYS A 693 -41.88 -29.38 -3.58
CA LYS A 693 -40.84 -30.09 -4.34
C LYS A 693 -39.44 -29.92 -3.75
N LEU A 694 -39.11 -28.74 -3.22
CA LEU A 694 -37.85 -28.49 -2.53
C LEU A 694 -37.71 -29.29 -1.22
N THR A 695 -38.81 -29.75 -0.60
CA THR A 695 -38.70 -30.66 0.56
C THR A 695 -38.42 -32.11 0.17
N GLN A 696 -38.75 -32.49 -1.07
CA GLN A 696 -38.61 -33.86 -1.58
C GLN A 696 -37.30 -34.07 -2.35
N ILE A 697 -36.86 -33.08 -3.13
CA ILE A 697 -35.71 -33.15 -4.03
C ILE A 697 -34.54 -32.38 -3.42
N ALA A 698 -33.37 -33.00 -3.29
CA ALA A 698 -32.14 -32.29 -2.92
C ALA A 698 -31.50 -31.68 -4.18
N LEU A 699 -31.50 -30.35 -4.27
CA LEU A 699 -30.91 -29.66 -5.43
C LEU A 699 -29.38 -29.81 -5.44
N PRO A 700 -28.75 -29.98 -6.63
CA PRO A 700 -27.30 -29.97 -6.75
C PRO A 700 -26.69 -28.66 -6.23
N GLN A 701 -25.50 -28.78 -5.64
CA GLN A 701 -24.66 -27.69 -5.13
C GLN A 701 -25.20 -26.91 -3.91
N LEU A 702 -26.50 -26.96 -3.61
CA LEU A 702 -27.12 -26.34 -2.44
C LEU A 702 -26.99 -27.19 -1.16
N SER A 703 -26.72 -26.54 -0.04
CA SER A 703 -26.89 -27.11 1.29
C SER A 703 -28.37 -27.16 1.70
N ARG A 704 -28.71 -28.00 2.68
CA ARG A 704 -30.07 -28.03 3.25
C ARG A 704 -30.49 -26.67 3.84
N GLN A 705 -29.54 -25.88 4.33
CA GLN A 705 -29.83 -24.55 4.88
C GLN A 705 -30.14 -23.55 3.76
N GLU A 706 -29.34 -23.54 2.70
CA GLU A 706 -29.60 -22.70 1.52
C GLU A 706 -30.90 -23.09 0.83
N GLN A 707 -31.25 -24.38 0.82
CA GLN A 707 -32.52 -24.82 0.25
C GLN A 707 -33.74 -24.35 1.05
N ILE A 708 -33.64 -24.27 2.38
CA ILE A 708 -34.67 -23.64 3.23
C ILE A 708 -34.75 -22.13 2.93
N HIS A 709 -33.60 -21.47 2.73
CA HIS A 709 -33.58 -20.06 2.33
C HIS A 709 -34.22 -19.85 0.95
N LEU A 710 -33.98 -20.75 -0.01
CA LEU A 710 -34.62 -20.69 -1.33
C LEU A 710 -36.14 -20.76 -1.23
N ALA A 711 -36.66 -21.67 -0.40
CA ALA A 711 -38.10 -21.78 -0.15
C ALA A 711 -38.69 -20.47 0.43
N ASP A 712 -38.00 -19.83 1.38
CA ASP A 712 -38.46 -18.53 1.92
C ASP A 712 -38.43 -17.41 0.89
N ILE A 713 -37.41 -17.36 0.02
CA ILE A 713 -37.36 -16.39 -1.08
C ILE A 713 -38.55 -16.59 -2.01
N VAL A 714 -38.87 -17.85 -2.36
CA VAL A 714 -40.02 -18.21 -3.19
C VAL A 714 -41.34 -17.75 -2.57
N GLU A 715 -41.55 -18.01 -1.27
CA GLU A 715 -42.72 -17.50 -0.54
C GLU A 715 -42.76 -15.97 -0.50
N CYS A 716 -41.61 -15.33 -0.26
CA CYS A 716 -41.51 -13.88 -0.20
C CYS A 716 -41.86 -13.22 -1.53
N VAL A 717 -41.35 -13.75 -2.65
CA VAL A 717 -41.67 -13.25 -3.99
C VAL A 717 -43.17 -13.34 -4.28
N ALA A 718 -43.84 -14.43 -3.86
CA ALA A 718 -45.29 -14.56 -4.01
C ALA A 718 -46.07 -13.54 -3.14
N ILE A 719 -45.62 -13.26 -1.92
CA ILE A 719 -46.23 -12.24 -1.04
C ILE A 719 -46.08 -10.84 -1.63
N VAL A 720 -44.89 -10.52 -2.16
CA VAL A 720 -44.61 -9.25 -2.82
C VAL A 720 -45.48 -9.10 -4.07
N GLU A 721 -45.61 -10.15 -4.89
CA GLU A 721 -46.47 -10.11 -6.08
C GLU A 721 -47.95 -9.89 -5.70
N ARG A 722 -48.44 -10.53 -4.64
CA ARG A 722 -49.81 -10.31 -4.14
C ARG A 722 -50.08 -8.85 -3.80
N GLN A 723 -49.07 -8.12 -3.32
CA GLN A 723 -49.17 -6.72 -2.93
C GLN A 723 -48.48 -5.75 -3.89
N ARG A 724 -48.16 -6.18 -5.12
CA ARG A 724 -47.39 -5.42 -6.10
C ARG A 724 -47.92 -4.01 -6.38
N ARG A 725 -49.24 -3.79 -6.29
CA ARG A 725 -49.86 -2.47 -6.50
C ARG A 725 -49.67 -1.49 -5.34
N SER A 726 -49.36 -1.99 -4.14
CA SER A 726 -49.27 -1.21 -2.91
C SER A 726 -47.88 -1.22 -2.29
N MET A 727 -46.99 -2.10 -2.75
CA MET A 727 -45.63 -2.26 -2.26
C MET A 727 -44.63 -1.70 -3.28
N ASP A 728 -43.70 -0.85 -2.82
CA ASP A 728 -42.60 -0.39 -3.64
C ASP A 728 -41.38 -1.32 -3.56
N ASP A 729 -40.39 -1.12 -4.44
CA ASP A 729 -39.21 -2.00 -4.50
C ASP A 729 -38.39 -1.96 -3.19
N ASN A 730 -38.35 -0.83 -2.49
CA ASN A 730 -37.67 -0.70 -1.21
C ASN A 730 -38.36 -1.49 -0.10
N ALA A 731 -39.70 -1.54 -0.11
CA ALA A 731 -40.47 -2.42 0.76
C ALA A 731 -40.26 -3.90 0.42
N ALA A 732 -40.19 -4.27 -0.87
CA ALA A 732 -39.88 -5.63 -1.29
C ALA A 732 -38.49 -6.09 -0.79
N ARG A 733 -37.46 -5.23 -0.95
CA ARG A 733 -36.11 -5.46 -0.41
C ARG A 733 -36.15 -5.69 1.10
N PHE A 734 -36.79 -4.80 1.86
CA PHE A 734 -36.90 -4.95 3.31
C PHE A 734 -37.61 -6.24 3.71
N MET A 735 -38.73 -6.58 3.06
CA MET A 735 -39.53 -7.75 3.38
C MET A 735 -38.77 -9.06 3.24
N LEU A 736 -37.96 -9.21 2.19
CA LEU A 736 -37.11 -10.37 1.96
C LEU A 736 -36.16 -10.60 3.13
N PHE A 737 -35.35 -9.59 3.46
CA PHE A 737 -34.33 -9.71 4.50
C PHE A 737 -34.92 -9.75 5.91
N PHE A 738 -36.08 -9.10 6.13
CA PHE A 738 -36.81 -9.21 7.39
C PHE A 738 -37.28 -10.65 7.64
N ARG A 739 -37.85 -11.32 6.63
CA ARG A 739 -38.27 -12.72 6.74
C ARG A 739 -37.08 -13.67 6.94
N GLN A 740 -36.00 -13.45 6.20
CA GLN A 740 -34.76 -14.21 6.37
C GLN A 740 -34.20 -14.07 7.80
N HIS A 741 -34.22 -12.85 8.36
CA HIS A 741 -33.83 -12.61 9.74
C HIS A 741 -34.74 -13.37 10.73
N VAL A 742 -36.05 -13.35 10.52
CA VAL A 742 -37.02 -14.05 11.37
C VAL A 742 -36.86 -15.57 11.29
N LEU A 743 -36.46 -16.15 10.16
CA LEU A 743 -36.16 -17.58 10.04
C LEU A 743 -34.89 -18.01 10.78
N ARG A 744 -33.90 -17.11 10.87
CA ARG A 744 -32.65 -17.36 11.61
C ARG A 744 -32.81 -17.25 13.12
N ARG A 745 -33.99 -16.82 13.59
CA ARG A 745 -34.33 -16.65 15.00
C ARG A 745 -34.09 -17.95 15.78
N GLY A 746 -33.06 -17.93 16.63
CA GLY A 746 -32.69 -19.04 17.51
C GLY A 746 -31.40 -19.78 17.17
N ARG A 747 -30.71 -19.45 16.06
CA ARG A 747 -29.43 -20.10 15.68
C ARG A 747 -28.20 -19.20 15.79
N ALA A 748 -28.36 -17.87 15.81
CA ALA A 748 -27.27 -16.90 15.90
C ALA A 748 -27.49 -15.89 17.04
N ASN A 749 -26.40 -15.46 17.68
CA ASN A 749 -26.39 -14.48 18.78
C ASN A 749 -26.60 -13.02 18.30
N GLU A 750 -26.77 -12.78 16.99
CA GLU A 750 -27.06 -11.45 16.43
C GLU A 750 -28.58 -11.16 16.51
N LEU A 751 -28.96 -10.35 17.49
CA LEU A 751 -30.34 -10.02 17.85
C LEU A 751 -30.96 -8.84 17.08
N ALA A 752 -30.32 -8.30 16.04
CA ALA A 752 -30.76 -7.08 15.35
C ALA A 752 -30.58 -7.12 13.83
N LEU A 753 -31.53 -6.52 13.09
CA LEU A 753 -31.41 -6.22 11.65
C LEU A 753 -30.23 -5.29 11.37
N SER A 754 -29.62 -5.43 10.19
CA SER A 754 -28.57 -4.53 9.74
C SER A 754 -29.16 -3.17 9.34
N TRP A 755 -28.29 -2.15 9.39
CA TRP A 755 -28.65 -0.79 8.99
C TRP A 755 -29.02 -0.70 7.50
N ARG A 756 -28.61 -1.66 6.67
CA ARG A 756 -29.08 -1.77 5.28
C ARG A 756 -30.60 -1.94 5.23
N GLU A 757 -31.15 -2.94 5.92
CA GLU A 757 -32.59 -3.20 5.89
C GLU A 757 -33.38 -2.02 6.47
N ILE A 758 -32.86 -1.41 7.54
CA ILE A 758 -33.46 -0.20 8.13
C ILE A 758 -33.52 0.94 7.11
N ASN A 759 -32.46 1.18 6.34
CA ASN A 759 -32.44 2.24 5.32
C ASN A 759 -33.43 1.96 4.18
N TRP A 760 -33.58 0.70 3.74
CA TRP A 760 -34.59 0.35 2.74
C TRP A 760 -36.01 0.66 3.21
N ALA A 761 -36.35 0.24 4.43
CA ALA A 761 -37.66 0.58 5.01
C ALA A 761 -37.82 2.09 5.22
N TYR A 762 -36.76 2.79 5.61
CA TYR A 762 -36.81 4.24 5.86
C TYR A 762 -37.06 5.05 4.58
N HIS A 763 -36.53 4.59 3.44
CA HIS A 763 -36.72 5.23 2.13
C HIS A 763 -37.92 4.70 1.33
N SER A 764 -38.67 3.73 1.86
CA SER A 764 -39.91 3.23 1.26
C SER A 764 -41.06 4.21 1.46
N ASN A 765 -41.92 4.32 0.45
CA ASN A 765 -43.18 5.05 0.49
C ASN A 765 -44.32 4.22 1.11
N SER A 766 -44.13 2.90 1.31
CA SER A 766 -45.13 1.95 1.77
C SER A 766 -44.93 1.53 3.25
N GLN A 767 -44.49 2.46 4.11
CA GLN A 767 -44.13 2.18 5.52
C GLN A 767 -45.29 1.60 6.35
N ASP A 768 -46.54 2.03 6.09
CA ASP A 768 -47.71 1.55 6.82
C ASP A 768 -47.98 0.05 6.57
N ILE A 769 -47.77 -0.40 5.34
CA ILE A 769 -47.93 -1.80 4.93
C ILE A 769 -46.84 -2.65 5.57
N LEU A 770 -45.59 -2.15 5.57
CA LEU A 770 -44.48 -2.80 6.25
C LEU A 770 -44.75 -2.94 7.76
N ALA A 771 -45.27 -1.89 8.40
CA ALA A 771 -45.60 -1.92 9.82
C ALA A 771 -46.70 -2.95 10.15
N ASP A 772 -47.74 -3.05 9.32
CA ASP A 772 -48.80 -4.05 9.44
C ASP A 772 -48.25 -5.48 9.25
N MET A 773 -47.39 -5.71 8.24
CA MET A 773 -46.74 -7.00 8.00
C MET A 773 -45.86 -7.44 9.16
N VAL A 774 -45.01 -6.55 9.67
CA VAL A 774 -44.16 -6.82 10.84
C VAL A 774 -45.03 -7.14 12.06
N SER A 775 -46.12 -6.40 12.27
CA SER A 775 -47.05 -6.65 13.38
C SER A 775 -47.76 -8.00 13.27
N ARG A 776 -48.17 -8.42 12.07
CA ARG A 776 -48.79 -9.73 11.79
C ARG A 776 -47.83 -10.89 12.06
N GLN A 777 -46.55 -10.73 11.73
CA GLN A 777 -45.52 -11.73 12.01
C GLN A 777 -45.39 -12.05 13.51
N PHE A 778 -45.71 -11.08 14.38
CA PHE A 778 -45.72 -11.24 15.84
C PHE A 778 -47.14 -11.42 16.42
N HIS A 779 -48.11 -11.87 15.61
CA HIS A 779 -49.50 -12.10 16.01
C HIS A 779 -50.17 -10.89 16.70
N GLY A 780 -49.79 -9.67 16.33
CA GLY A 780 -50.30 -8.42 16.91
C GLY A 780 -49.81 -8.11 18.33
N ARG A 781 -48.92 -8.93 18.91
CA ARG A 781 -48.33 -8.72 20.25
C ARG A 781 -46.86 -8.31 20.13
N MET A 782 -46.64 -7.08 19.67
CA MET A 782 -45.30 -6.53 19.57
C MET A 782 -44.75 -6.13 20.96
N LEU A 783 -43.55 -6.63 21.30
CA LEU A 783 -42.79 -6.26 22.50
C LEU A 783 -41.60 -5.38 22.12
N TRP A 784 -40.96 -4.71 23.09
CA TRP A 784 -39.74 -3.93 22.82
C TRP A 784 -38.65 -4.79 22.14
N LYS A 785 -38.49 -6.05 22.55
CA LYS A 785 -37.56 -6.99 21.90
C LYS A 785 -37.85 -7.14 20.40
N HIS A 786 -39.12 -7.31 20.04
CA HIS A 786 -39.55 -7.44 18.64
C HIS A 786 -39.45 -6.12 17.87
N ALA A 787 -39.66 -4.99 18.54
CA ALA A 787 -39.48 -3.66 17.94
C ALA A 787 -38.01 -3.30 17.72
N ARG A 788 -37.13 -3.75 18.61
CA ARG A 788 -35.67 -3.67 18.46
C ARG A 788 -35.19 -4.61 17.35
N GLU A 789 -35.67 -5.85 17.32
CA GLU A 789 -35.37 -6.84 16.27
C GLU A 789 -35.76 -6.29 14.88
N SER A 790 -36.97 -5.71 14.74
CA SER A 790 -37.48 -5.16 13.48
C SER A 790 -36.98 -3.77 13.11
N GLY A 791 -36.30 -3.06 14.02
CA GLY A 791 -35.82 -1.70 13.81
C GLY A 791 -36.93 -0.67 13.52
N ILE A 792 -38.20 -0.96 13.83
CA ILE A 792 -39.36 -0.14 13.41
C ILE A 792 -39.28 1.31 13.85
N PHE A 793 -38.68 1.58 15.01
CA PHE A 793 -38.47 2.94 15.50
C PHE A 793 -37.38 3.72 14.77
N MET A 794 -36.56 3.06 13.95
CA MET A 794 -35.49 3.69 13.18
C MET A 794 -35.96 4.09 11.79
N TRP A 795 -36.85 3.30 11.19
CA TRP A 795 -37.31 3.53 9.82
C TRP A 795 -38.67 4.22 9.69
N MET A 796 -39.56 4.14 10.68
CA MET A 796 -40.84 4.87 10.65
C MET A 796 -40.62 6.39 10.66
N THR A 797 -41.25 7.10 9.73
CA THR A 797 -41.17 8.57 9.62
C THR A 797 -42.41 9.30 10.13
N ASP A 798 -43.58 8.65 10.13
CA ASP A 798 -44.80 9.28 10.67
C ASP A 798 -44.77 9.34 12.21
N ALA A 799 -44.79 10.57 12.72
CA ALA A 799 -44.83 10.87 14.14
C ALA A 799 -46.08 10.29 14.83
N ASN A 800 -47.23 10.25 14.14
CA ASN A 800 -48.46 9.69 14.70
C ASN A 800 -48.41 8.17 14.79
N ALA A 801 -47.94 7.50 13.72
CA ALA A 801 -47.69 6.07 13.73
C ALA A 801 -46.65 5.65 14.78
N LEU A 802 -45.59 6.44 15.00
CA LEU A 802 -44.60 6.20 16.07
C LEU A 802 -45.22 6.27 17.47
N LEU A 803 -46.07 7.27 17.72
CA LEU A 803 -46.79 7.42 18.99
C LEU A 803 -47.79 6.27 19.20
N ASN A 804 -48.49 5.86 18.15
CA ASN A 804 -49.42 4.72 18.17
C ASN A 804 -48.68 3.42 18.45
N LEU A 805 -47.57 3.16 17.74
CA LEU A 805 -46.78 1.95 17.89
C LEU A 805 -46.16 1.84 19.28
N LYS A 806 -45.63 2.94 19.83
CA LYS A 806 -45.11 2.93 21.20
C LYS A 806 -46.21 2.80 22.26
N SER A 807 -47.39 3.36 21.99
CA SER A 807 -48.56 3.12 22.86
C SER A 807 -48.95 1.64 22.88
N LEU A 808 -48.87 0.97 21.72
CA LEU A 808 -49.13 -0.45 21.57
C LEU A 808 -48.09 -1.31 22.31
N LEU A 809 -46.80 -0.95 22.24
CA LEU A 809 -45.73 -1.63 22.99
C LEU A 809 -45.90 -1.49 24.51
N GLY A 810 -46.31 -0.31 24.99
CA GLY A 810 -46.61 -0.09 26.40
C GLY A 810 -47.81 -0.93 26.90
N MET A 811 -48.75 -1.24 26.01
CA MET A 811 -49.94 -2.06 26.30
C MET A 811 -49.69 -3.57 26.17
N ASN A 812 -48.74 -3.99 25.33
CA ASN A 812 -48.50 -5.40 24.97
C ASN A 812 -47.42 -6.12 25.80
N ILE A 813 -46.94 -5.52 26.89
CA ILE A 813 -46.04 -6.17 27.86
C ILE A 813 -46.66 -7.50 28.33
N PRO A 814 -45.91 -8.62 28.42
CA PRO A 814 -46.49 -9.96 28.51
C PRO A 814 -47.44 -10.06 29.72
N LYS A 815 -48.71 -10.42 29.47
CA LYS A 815 -49.71 -10.67 30.53
C LYS A 815 -49.27 -11.72 31.56
N ALA A 816 -48.28 -12.56 31.24
CA ALA A 816 -47.80 -13.68 32.05
C ALA A 816 -46.73 -13.32 33.09
N ILE A 817 -46.01 -12.20 32.92
CA ILE A 817 -45.14 -11.66 33.98
C ILE A 817 -45.93 -10.51 34.58
N SER A 818 -46.29 -10.66 35.86
CA SER A 818 -47.04 -9.71 36.69
C SER A 818 -46.94 -8.26 36.19
N LYS A 819 -48.06 -7.52 36.12
CA LYS A 819 -48.14 -6.06 35.88
C LYS A 819 -47.17 -5.27 36.78
N ASN A 820 -45.87 -5.37 36.53
CA ASN A 820 -44.83 -4.77 37.34
C ASN A 820 -44.71 -3.34 36.84
N PRO A 821 -45.15 -2.34 37.62
CA PRO A 821 -45.15 -0.97 37.15
C PRO A 821 -43.74 -0.44 36.90
N ILE A 822 -42.71 -1.07 37.49
CA ILE A 822 -41.30 -0.71 37.36
C ILE A 822 -40.85 -0.86 35.90
N ASP A 823 -41.02 -2.03 35.30
CA ASP A 823 -40.55 -2.35 33.95
C ASP A 823 -41.32 -1.57 32.87
N CYS A 824 -42.55 -1.16 33.18
CA CYS A 824 -43.39 -0.34 32.32
C CYS A 824 -43.08 1.16 32.42
N SER A 825 -42.40 1.60 33.48
CA SER A 825 -42.27 3.02 33.84
C SER A 825 -41.57 3.84 32.74
N LEU A 826 -40.52 3.28 32.14
CA LEU A 826 -39.76 3.96 31.08
C LEU A 826 -40.62 4.26 29.85
N TYR A 827 -41.37 3.28 29.37
CA TYR A 827 -42.18 3.41 28.16
C TYR A 827 -43.35 4.39 28.33
N TYR A 828 -44.05 4.34 29.47
CA TYR A 828 -45.17 5.26 29.74
C TYR A 828 -44.72 6.70 29.99
N LEU A 829 -43.60 6.91 30.68
CA LEU A 829 -43.07 8.25 30.92
C LEU A 829 -42.46 8.85 29.66
N ALA A 830 -41.88 8.03 28.77
CA ALA A 830 -41.46 8.49 27.45
C ALA A 830 -42.63 9.01 26.59
N LEU A 831 -43.86 8.53 26.81
CA LEU A 831 -45.10 9.01 26.17
C LEU A 831 -45.78 10.17 26.91
N LYS A 832 -45.18 10.67 28.00
CA LYS A 832 -45.78 11.67 28.91
C LYS A 832 -47.13 11.20 29.51
N LYS A 833 -47.42 9.89 29.52
CA LYS A 833 -48.66 9.27 30.06
C LYS A 833 -48.55 8.93 31.55
N LYS A 834 -48.18 9.93 32.36
CA LYS A 834 -48.01 9.78 33.82
C LYS A 834 -49.28 9.27 34.53
N ALA A 835 -50.46 9.69 34.08
CA ALA A 835 -51.74 9.28 34.68
C ALA A 835 -52.00 7.77 34.57
N VAL A 836 -51.62 7.16 33.44
CA VAL A 836 -51.73 5.70 33.22
C VAL A 836 -50.78 4.95 34.16
N LEU A 837 -49.55 5.44 34.29
CA LEU A 837 -48.57 4.87 35.21
C LEU A 837 -49.04 4.97 36.67
N GLN A 838 -49.62 6.12 37.07
CA GLN A 838 -50.20 6.29 38.40
C GLN A 838 -51.36 5.29 38.66
N GLY A 839 -52.19 5.03 37.66
CA GLY A 839 -53.24 3.99 37.73
C GLY A 839 -52.67 2.58 37.90
N LEU A 840 -51.62 2.23 37.16
CA LEU A 840 -50.93 0.93 37.29
C LEU A 840 -50.30 0.75 38.68
N TRP A 841 -49.69 1.80 39.24
CA TRP A 841 -49.16 1.77 40.60
C TRP A 841 -50.27 1.63 41.66
N ARG A 842 -51.50 2.13 41.44
CA ARG A 842 -52.62 1.85 42.36
C ARG A 842 -53.05 0.38 42.35
N MET A 843 -52.93 -0.31 41.21
CA MET A 843 -53.30 -1.72 41.07
C MET A 843 -52.22 -2.70 41.59
N ALA A 844 -50.97 -2.24 41.73
CA ALA A 844 -49.84 -3.07 42.17
C ALA A 844 -49.68 -3.09 43.70
N ALA A 845 -50.73 -3.52 44.42
CA ALA A 845 -50.76 -3.58 45.89
C ALA A 845 -49.72 -4.54 46.51
N TRP A 846 -49.17 -5.44 45.70
CA TRP A 846 -48.17 -6.44 46.10
C TRP A 846 -46.74 -5.89 46.14
N ASN A 847 -46.47 -4.67 45.63
CA ASN A 847 -45.13 -4.11 45.56
C ASN A 847 -44.84 -3.16 46.74
N ARG A 848 -43.75 -3.38 47.48
CA ARG A 848 -43.36 -2.60 48.67
C ARG A 848 -43.14 -1.11 48.38
N GLU A 849 -42.77 -0.75 47.15
CA GLU A 849 -42.46 0.62 46.73
C GLU A 849 -43.73 1.40 46.31
N GLN A 850 -44.89 0.75 46.28
CA GLN A 850 -46.16 1.31 45.80
C GLN A 850 -46.57 2.59 46.53
N GLY A 851 -46.54 2.60 47.87
CA GLY A 851 -46.99 3.74 48.67
C GLY A 851 -46.15 5.00 48.46
N ALA A 852 -44.83 4.85 48.35
CA ALA A 852 -43.91 5.96 48.14
C ALA A 852 -44.03 6.51 46.70
N THR A 853 -44.02 5.63 45.70
CA THR A 853 -44.07 6.03 44.28
C THR A 853 -45.43 6.59 43.89
N THR A 854 -46.54 6.10 44.45
CA THR A 854 -47.88 6.64 44.19
C THR A 854 -48.05 8.05 44.77
N ARG A 855 -47.52 8.31 45.97
CA ARG A 855 -47.49 9.66 46.56
C ARG A 855 -46.63 10.61 45.74
N LEU A 856 -45.47 10.14 45.28
CA LEU A 856 -44.58 10.94 44.43
C LEU A 856 -45.26 11.29 43.10
N LEU A 857 -45.85 10.30 42.41
CA LEU A 857 -46.58 10.48 41.15
C LEU A 857 -47.87 11.30 41.29
N ALA A 858 -48.42 11.50 42.49
CA ALA A 858 -49.58 12.38 42.67
C ALA A 858 -49.22 13.88 42.53
N ASN A 859 -47.95 14.26 42.72
CA ASN A 859 -47.51 15.65 42.71
C ASN A 859 -47.39 16.22 41.29
N ASN A 860 -47.40 17.56 41.15
CA ASN A 860 -47.22 18.22 39.86
C ASN A 860 -45.72 18.38 39.51
N PHE A 861 -45.26 17.71 38.45
CA PHE A 861 -43.86 17.76 38.00
C PHE A 861 -43.57 18.92 37.05
N ALA A 862 -44.53 19.84 36.82
CA ALA A 862 -44.23 21.15 36.27
C ALA A 862 -43.44 22.02 37.28
N GLU A 863 -43.56 21.75 38.58
CA GLU A 863 -42.86 22.50 39.63
C GLU A 863 -41.42 22.02 39.85
N LYS A 864 -40.48 22.97 39.95
CA LYS A 864 -39.05 22.71 40.17
C LYS A 864 -38.75 21.85 41.40
N LYS A 865 -39.54 22.00 42.48
CA LYS A 865 -39.40 21.22 43.72
C LYS A 865 -39.54 19.71 43.46
N TRP A 866 -40.55 19.31 42.72
CA TRP A 866 -40.85 17.90 42.45
C TRP A 866 -39.94 17.31 41.35
N ARG A 867 -39.49 18.12 40.38
CA ARG A 867 -38.43 17.71 39.44
C ARG A 867 -37.12 17.39 40.15
N THR A 868 -36.71 18.24 41.09
CA THR A 868 -35.49 18.01 41.89
C THR A 868 -35.61 16.75 42.75
N ALA A 869 -36.80 16.49 43.31
CA ALA A 869 -37.07 15.26 44.06
C ALA A 869 -36.99 14.00 43.17
N ALA A 870 -37.55 14.05 41.94
CA ALA A 870 -37.42 12.96 40.97
C ALA A 870 -35.97 12.72 40.55
N MET A 871 -35.20 13.79 40.29
CA MET A 871 -33.78 13.70 39.93
C MET A 871 -32.94 13.05 41.06
N LYS A 872 -33.13 13.46 42.32
CA LYS A 872 -32.43 12.83 43.47
C LYS A 872 -32.76 11.34 43.58
N ASN A 873 -34.03 10.97 43.36
CA ASN A 873 -34.45 9.58 43.33
C ASN A 873 -33.82 8.80 42.16
N ALA A 874 -33.65 9.43 40.99
CA ALA A 874 -32.96 8.83 39.84
C ALA A 874 -31.50 8.48 40.17
N TYR A 875 -30.74 9.39 40.77
CA TYR A 875 -29.36 9.11 41.20
C TYR A 875 -29.28 8.02 42.27
N ALA A 876 -30.23 7.98 43.21
CA ALA A 876 -30.31 6.90 44.20
C ALA A 876 -30.57 5.52 43.56
N LEU A 877 -31.35 5.48 42.46
CA LEU A 877 -31.61 4.25 41.70
C LEU A 877 -30.41 3.80 40.86
N LEU A 878 -29.60 4.74 40.36
CA LEU A 878 -28.31 4.42 39.74
C LEU A 878 -27.38 3.71 40.73
N GLY A 879 -27.30 4.19 41.97
CA GLY A 879 -26.52 3.53 43.03
C GLY A 879 -27.00 2.11 43.37
N LYS A 880 -28.29 1.81 43.11
CA LYS A 880 -28.89 0.47 43.29
C LYS A 880 -28.81 -0.41 42.03
N ARG A 881 -28.12 0.02 40.97
CA ARG A 881 -28.01 -0.67 39.67
C ARG A 881 -29.35 -0.92 38.96
N ARG A 882 -30.39 -0.13 39.25
CA ARG A 882 -31.71 -0.21 38.59
C ARG A 882 -31.79 0.82 37.45
N PHE A 883 -31.07 0.56 36.35
CA PHE A 883 -30.82 1.55 35.30
C PHE A 883 -32.05 1.96 34.48
N GLU A 884 -32.91 1.01 34.08
CA GLU A 884 -34.15 1.32 33.35
C GLU A 884 -35.11 2.20 34.17
N TYR A 885 -35.20 1.91 35.47
CA TYR A 885 -36.03 2.66 36.40
C TYR A 885 -35.42 4.04 36.71
N ALA A 886 -34.09 4.14 36.81
CA ALA A 886 -33.41 5.43 36.94
C ALA A 886 -33.65 6.33 35.72
N ALA A 887 -33.53 5.80 34.51
CA ALA A 887 -33.83 6.53 33.27
C ALA A 887 -35.29 7.03 33.25
N ALA A 888 -36.24 6.21 33.73
CA ALA A 888 -37.64 6.61 33.85
C ALA A 888 -37.83 7.80 34.82
N PHE A 889 -37.09 7.85 35.94
CA PHE A 889 -37.15 8.98 36.88
C PHE A 889 -36.48 10.25 36.34
N PHE A 890 -35.44 10.13 35.52
CA PHE A 890 -34.87 11.28 34.79
C PHE A 890 -35.88 11.86 33.79
N LEU A 891 -36.64 11.01 33.07
CA LEU A 891 -37.75 11.47 32.22
C LEU A 891 -38.87 12.15 33.02
N LEU A 892 -39.17 11.66 34.23
CA LEU A 892 -40.13 12.30 35.15
C LEU A 892 -39.65 13.67 35.65
N ALA A 893 -38.34 13.85 35.77
CA ALA A 893 -37.69 15.11 36.13
C ALA A 893 -37.54 16.09 34.96
N ASP A 894 -38.01 15.74 33.76
CA ASP A 894 -37.85 16.52 32.51
C ASP A 894 -36.37 16.68 32.10
N CYS A 895 -35.54 15.69 32.43
CA CYS A 895 -34.09 15.65 32.14
C CYS A 895 -33.79 14.53 31.14
N LEU A 896 -34.12 14.76 29.86
CA LEU A 896 -33.96 13.75 28.81
C LEU A 896 -32.50 13.37 28.57
N LYS A 897 -31.58 14.34 28.58
CA LYS A 897 -30.14 14.12 28.34
C LYS A 897 -29.54 13.12 29.33
N ASP A 898 -29.85 13.28 30.62
CA ASP A 898 -29.38 12.35 31.66
C ASP A 898 -30.00 10.95 31.49
N ALA A 899 -31.29 10.87 31.13
CA ALA A 899 -31.95 9.60 30.85
C ALA A 899 -31.28 8.85 29.68
N VAL A 900 -30.97 9.56 28.59
CA VAL A 900 -30.30 9.02 27.40
C VAL A 900 -28.88 8.55 27.73
N ASN A 901 -28.12 9.35 28.49
CA ASN A 901 -26.77 8.99 28.92
C ASN A 901 -26.75 7.72 29.78
N VAL A 902 -27.76 7.52 30.64
CA VAL A 902 -27.91 6.27 31.41
C VAL A 902 -28.21 5.08 30.49
N ILE A 903 -29.09 5.25 29.51
CA ILE A 903 -29.42 4.19 28.54
C ILE A 903 -28.16 3.80 27.72
N LEU A 904 -27.38 4.77 27.24
CA LEU A 904 -26.19 4.49 26.44
C LEU A 904 -25.06 3.87 27.26
N SER A 905 -24.76 4.43 28.43
CA SER A 905 -23.61 3.99 29.23
C SER A 905 -23.86 2.69 29.98
N GLN A 906 -25.05 2.51 30.55
CA GLN A 906 -25.35 1.37 31.43
C GLN A 906 -26.14 0.27 30.73
N LEU A 907 -27.14 0.62 29.90
CA LEU A 907 -27.94 -0.38 29.15
C LEU A 907 -27.31 -0.76 27.81
N LYS A 908 -26.39 0.07 27.29
CA LYS A 908 -25.71 -0.12 25.99
C LYS A 908 -26.70 -0.35 24.83
N ASP A 909 -27.88 0.27 24.89
CA ASP A 909 -28.93 0.12 23.88
C ASP A 909 -29.13 1.45 23.13
N LEU A 910 -28.43 1.59 22.00
CA LEU A 910 -28.51 2.79 21.15
C LEU A 910 -29.90 2.96 20.54
N GLN A 911 -30.54 1.87 20.11
CA GLN A 911 -31.88 1.91 19.52
C GLN A 911 -32.92 2.38 20.55
N LEU A 912 -32.81 1.96 21.80
CA LEU A 912 -33.69 2.44 22.88
C LEU A 912 -33.48 3.94 23.13
N ALA A 913 -32.24 4.42 23.17
CA ALA A 913 -31.94 5.84 23.36
C ALA A 913 -32.55 6.72 22.26
N ILE A 914 -32.42 6.30 21.00
CA ILE A 914 -33.02 6.98 19.84
C ILE A 914 -34.56 6.91 19.89
N ALA A 915 -35.14 5.76 20.23
CA ALA A 915 -36.60 5.61 20.32
C ALA A 915 -37.22 6.39 21.49
N VAL A 916 -36.48 6.61 22.58
CA VAL A 916 -36.93 7.45 23.71
C VAL A 916 -36.89 8.93 23.33
N THR A 917 -35.80 9.39 22.71
CA THR A 917 -35.64 10.79 22.28
C THR A 917 -36.67 11.18 21.22
N ARG A 918 -36.81 10.39 20.15
CA ARG A 918 -37.78 10.65 19.06
C ARG A 918 -39.22 10.80 19.56
N VAL A 919 -39.61 10.06 20.60
CA VAL A 919 -40.97 10.08 21.12
C VAL A 919 -41.18 11.20 22.14
N TYR A 920 -40.17 11.52 22.94
CA TYR A 920 -40.30 12.49 24.03
C TYR A 920 -40.23 13.95 23.55
N GLU A 921 -39.28 14.25 22.66
CA GLU A 921 -39.04 15.58 22.07
C GLU A 921 -39.56 15.74 20.64
N GLY A 922 -39.79 14.65 19.92
CA GLY A 922 -40.06 14.66 18.48
C GLY A 922 -38.78 14.56 17.65
N GLU A 923 -38.91 14.61 16.31
CA GLU A 923 -37.78 14.42 15.38
C GLU A 923 -36.81 15.61 15.32
N HIS A 924 -37.26 16.81 15.73
CA HIS A 924 -36.45 18.03 15.72
C HIS A 924 -35.89 18.38 17.11
N GLY A 925 -35.84 17.42 18.03
CA GLY A 925 -35.35 17.62 19.39
C GLY A 925 -33.84 17.91 19.44
N PRO A 926 -33.38 18.85 20.29
CA PRO A 926 -31.95 19.16 20.43
C PRO A 926 -31.14 17.98 20.98
N VAL A 927 -31.74 17.15 21.85
CA VAL A 927 -31.04 15.99 22.44
C VAL A 927 -30.83 14.89 21.39
N LEU A 928 -31.77 14.72 20.46
CA LEU A 928 -31.60 13.79 19.34
C LEU A 928 -30.47 14.25 18.41
N LYS A 929 -30.41 15.56 18.11
CA LYS A 929 -29.33 16.13 17.30
C LYS A 929 -27.95 15.89 17.94
N GLU A 930 -27.80 16.23 19.21
CA GLU A 930 -26.56 16.03 19.98
C GLU A 930 -26.17 14.53 20.00
N LEU A 931 -27.15 13.64 20.20
CA LEU A 931 -26.92 12.19 20.19
C LEU A 931 -26.37 11.68 18.85
N LEU A 932 -26.95 12.15 17.74
CA LEU A 932 -26.53 11.75 16.40
C LEU A 932 -25.12 12.29 16.08
N GLU A 933 -24.83 13.54 16.43
CA GLU A 933 -23.54 14.19 16.15
C GLU A 933 -22.39 13.68 17.05
N GLU A 934 -22.62 13.49 18.35
CA GLU A 934 -21.55 13.15 19.31
C GLU A 934 -21.34 11.63 19.50
N LYS A 935 -22.33 10.79 19.15
CA LYS A 935 -22.26 9.33 19.38
C LYS A 935 -22.43 8.51 18.10
N VAL A 936 -23.49 8.75 17.33
CA VAL A 936 -23.81 7.89 16.17
C VAL A 936 -22.83 8.09 15.02
N LEU A 937 -22.56 9.33 14.63
CA LEU A 937 -21.62 9.62 13.53
C LEU A 937 -20.18 9.18 13.85
N PRO A 938 -19.62 9.43 15.04
CA PRO A 938 -18.30 8.90 15.41
C PRO A 938 -18.26 7.37 15.41
N LEU A 939 -19.30 6.69 15.91
CA LEU A 939 -19.40 5.23 15.84
C LEU A 939 -19.40 4.73 14.39
N ALA A 940 -20.18 5.38 13.52
CA ALA A 940 -20.23 5.05 12.09
C ALA A 940 -18.87 5.26 11.40
N ALA A 941 -18.09 6.27 11.81
CA ALA A 941 -16.75 6.50 11.29
C ALA A 941 -15.71 5.48 11.81
N GLN A 942 -15.80 5.10 13.08
CA GLN A 942 -14.94 4.06 13.67
C GLN A 942 -15.18 2.69 13.03
N GLU A 943 -16.44 2.32 12.82
CA GLU A 943 -16.82 1.05 12.19
C GLU A 943 -16.73 1.08 10.65
N GLY A 944 -16.60 2.26 10.04
CA GLY A 944 -16.71 2.43 8.58
C GLY A 944 -18.12 2.18 8.02
N ASN A 945 -19.16 2.22 8.87
CA ASN A 945 -20.54 1.88 8.50
C ASN A 945 -21.24 3.01 7.72
N ARG A 946 -21.23 2.89 6.38
CA ARG A 946 -21.82 3.87 5.46
C ARG A 946 -23.34 3.97 5.55
N TRP A 947 -24.04 2.85 5.83
CA TRP A 947 -25.50 2.82 5.98
C TRP A 947 -25.95 3.59 7.22
N LEU A 948 -25.25 3.41 8.34
CA LEU A 948 -25.51 4.15 9.58
C LEU A 948 -25.23 5.65 9.42
N ALA A 949 -24.10 6.00 8.77
CA ALA A 949 -23.73 7.38 8.50
C ALA A 949 -24.77 8.08 7.60
N SER A 950 -25.19 7.44 6.50
CA SER A 950 -26.21 7.96 5.59
C SER A 950 -27.54 8.21 6.33
N TRP A 951 -28.02 7.22 7.09
CA TRP A 951 -29.23 7.35 7.91
C TRP A 951 -29.13 8.50 8.93
N ALA A 952 -28.01 8.61 9.64
CA ALA A 952 -27.81 9.65 10.64
C ALA A 952 -27.79 11.06 10.02
N PHE A 953 -27.06 11.25 8.90
CA PHE A 953 -27.06 12.53 8.18
C PHE A 953 -28.44 12.88 7.61
N TRP A 954 -29.20 11.88 7.17
CA TRP A 954 -30.55 12.09 6.69
C TRP A 954 -31.49 12.56 7.82
N MET A 955 -31.40 11.93 9.00
CA MET A 955 -32.14 12.35 10.21
C MET A 955 -31.75 13.75 10.69
N LEU A 956 -30.51 14.17 10.47
CA LEU A 956 -30.01 15.53 10.75
C LEU A 956 -30.43 16.58 9.70
N HIS A 957 -31.23 16.20 8.68
CA HIS A 957 -31.60 17.04 7.53
C HIS A 957 -30.39 17.52 6.70
N ARG A 958 -29.23 16.86 6.81
CA ARG A 958 -28.02 17.12 6.03
C ARG A 958 -27.96 16.16 4.83
N ARG A 959 -28.92 16.29 3.92
CA ARG A 959 -29.10 15.37 2.78
C ARG A 959 -27.92 15.37 1.81
N ASP A 960 -27.19 16.48 1.72
CA ASP A 960 -25.96 16.59 0.94
C ASP A 960 -24.85 15.68 1.49
N MET A 961 -24.77 15.55 2.82
CA MET A 961 -23.79 14.70 3.48
C MET A 961 -24.18 13.24 3.51
N ALA A 962 -25.48 12.94 3.60
CA ALA A 962 -25.99 11.58 3.52
C ALA A 962 -25.58 10.89 2.21
N VAL A 963 -25.76 11.56 1.07
CA VAL A 963 -25.35 11.02 -0.25
C VAL A 963 -23.83 10.89 -0.35
N ARG A 964 -23.07 11.85 0.17
CA ARG A 964 -21.60 11.77 0.17
C ARG A 964 -21.08 10.63 1.06
N ALA A 965 -21.76 10.30 2.15
CA ALA A 965 -21.39 9.21 3.06
C ALA A 965 -21.56 7.81 2.45
N LEU A 966 -22.35 7.66 1.38
CA LEU A 966 -22.47 6.40 0.65
C LEU A 966 -21.21 6.10 -0.18
N ILE A 967 -20.54 7.12 -0.70
CA ILE A 967 -19.37 6.99 -1.58
C ILE A 967 -18.06 7.17 -0.81
N ALA A 968 -17.93 8.28 -0.09
CA ALA A 968 -16.68 8.66 0.56
C ALA A 968 -16.56 7.98 1.93
N PRO A 969 -15.34 7.61 2.36
CA PRO A 969 -15.12 7.06 3.69
C PRO A 969 -15.64 8.02 4.78
N VAL A 970 -16.43 7.51 5.71
CA VAL A 970 -17.17 8.33 6.69
C VAL A 970 -16.25 9.25 7.51
N TYR A 971 -15.06 8.78 7.88
CA TYR A 971 -14.08 9.57 8.63
C TYR A 971 -13.56 10.80 7.87
N THR A 972 -13.62 10.82 6.53
CA THR A 972 -13.24 12.02 5.74
C THR A 972 -14.31 13.11 5.78
N LEU A 973 -15.55 12.74 6.14
CA LEU A 973 -16.68 13.65 6.24
C LEU A 973 -16.83 14.25 7.64
N LEU A 974 -16.15 13.67 8.63
CA LEU A 974 -16.14 14.13 10.00
C LEU A 974 -14.78 14.75 10.32
N GLU A 975 -14.76 15.88 11.02
CA GLU A 975 -13.53 16.46 11.60
C GLU A 975 -13.13 15.71 12.89
N THR A 976 -13.15 14.38 12.87
CA THR A 976 -12.87 13.57 14.06
C THR A 976 -11.38 13.29 14.18
N PRO A 977 -10.75 13.54 15.34
CA PRO A 977 -9.31 13.36 15.56
C PRO A 977 -8.86 11.89 15.72
N GLN A 978 -9.73 10.91 15.48
CA GLN A 978 -9.45 9.49 15.72
C GLN A 978 -9.13 8.77 14.40
N SER A 979 -8.03 8.02 14.38
CA SER A 979 -7.67 7.14 13.26
C SER A 979 -8.73 6.05 13.07
N PRO A 980 -9.07 5.68 11.83
CA PRO A 980 -10.00 4.59 11.56
C PRO A 980 -9.47 3.28 12.15
N ASP A 981 -10.37 2.50 12.75
CA ASP A 981 -10.06 1.17 13.28
C ASP A 981 -9.79 0.19 12.11
N LEU A 982 -9.13 -0.94 12.40
CA LEU A 982 -9.00 -2.06 11.46
C LEU A 982 -10.38 -2.54 10.97
N GLN A 983 -11.40 -2.43 11.82
CA GLN A 983 -12.79 -2.73 11.48
C GLN A 983 -13.32 -1.89 10.30
N ALA A 984 -12.92 -0.62 10.18
CA ALA A 984 -13.31 0.24 9.05
C ALA A 984 -12.69 -0.19 7.71
N LYS A 985 -11.64 -1.03 7.76
CA LYS A 985 -10.96 -1.59 6.58
C LYS A 985 -11.46 -2.99 6.21
N LEU A 986 -12.37 -3.59 6.98
CA LEU A 986 -12.95 -4.90 6.65
C LEU A 986 -13.71 -4.87 5.33
N PHE A 987 -13.63 -5.94 4.56
CA PHE A 987 -14.37 -6.09 3.30
C PHE A 987 -15.89 -5.97 3.48
N LEU A 988 -16.43 -6.36 4.65
CA LEU A 988 -17.86 -6.29 4.99
C LEU A 988 -18.41 -4.85 5.15
N THR A 989 -17.53 -3.84 5.22
CA THR A 989 -17.95 -2.44 5.30
C THR A 989 -18.49 -1.92 3.97
N ASP A 990 -18.08 -2.52 2.86
CA ASP A 990 -18.55 -2.17 1.53
C ASP A 990 -19.63 -3.16 1.09
N ASP A 991 -20.84 -2.66 0.91
CA ASP A 991 -21.98 -3.44 0.44
C ASP A 991 -22.30 -3.02 -1.00
N PRO A 992 -22.32 -3.95 -1.97
CA PRO A 992 -22.68 -3.65 -3.36
C PRO A 992 -24.03 -2.94 -3.51
N ALA A 993 -24.98 -3.19 -2.58
CA ALA A 993 -26.29 -2.55 -2.57
C ALA A 993 -26.25 -1.03 -2.30
N LEU A 994 -25.10 -0.48 -1.86
CA LEU A 994 -24.90 0.96 -1.72
C LEU A 994 -24.99 1.69 -3.05
N VAL A 995 -24.60 1.06 -4.17
CA VAL A 995 -24.72 1.65 -5.51
C VAL A 995 -26.18 1.91 -5.85
N VAL A 996 -27.06 0.94 -5.55
CA VAL A 996 -28.50 1.06 -5.76
C VAL A 996 -29.07 2.19 -4.90
N LEU A 997 -28.70 2.28 -3.62
CA LEU A 997 -29.18 3.36 -2.76
C LEU A 997 -28.66 4.72 -3.25
N TYR A 998 -27.40 4.79 -3.67
CA TYR A 998 -26.81 6.02 -4.20
C TYR A 998 -27.52 6.48 -5.48
N SER A 999 -27.79 5.57 -6.42
CA SER A 999 -28.59 5.84 -7.63
C SER A 999 -29.94 6.46 -7.28
N GLN A 1000 -30.68 5.84 -6.34
CA GLN A 1000 -31.99 6.33 -5.90
C GLN A 1000 -31.95 7.70 -5.20
N LEU A 1001 -30.93 7.96 -4.36
CA LEU A 1001 -30.87 9.17 -3.54
C LEU A 1001 -30.23 10.36 -4.24
N ARG A 1002 -29.32 10.14 -5.19
CA ARG A 1002 -28.54 11.19 -5.88
C ARG A 1002 -29.42 12.30 -6.43
N GLN A 1003 -30.52 11.94 -7.09
CA GLN A 1003 -31.40 12.89 -7.78
C GLN A 1003 -32.71 13.21 -7.02
N LYS A 1004 -32.91 12.64 -5.83
CA LYS A 1004 -34.20 12.72 -5.11
C LYS A 1004 -34.59 14.15 -4.68
N THR A 1005 -33.61 15.01 -4.40
CA THR A 1005 -33.84 16.38 -3.89
C THR A 1005 -32.76 17.36 -4.37
N LEU A 1006 -33.02 18.67 -4.32
CA LEU A 1006 -32.00 19.68 -4.67
C LEU A 1006 -30.77 19.64 -3.73
N GLN A 1007 -30.95 19.29 -2.46
CA GLN A 1007 -29.84 19.15 -1.51
C GLN A 1007 -28.98 17.92 -1.81
N THR A 1008 -29.59 16.79 -2.18
CA THR A 1008 -28.85 15.57 -2.58
C THR A 1008 -28.09 15.80 -3.88
N LEU A 1009 -28.67 16.50 -4.86
CA LEU A 1009 -27.98 16.89 -6.09
C LEU A 1009 -26.76 17.78 -5.80
N ARG A 1010 -26.88 18.76 -4.89
CA ARG A 1010 -25.74 19.57 -4.45
C ARG A 1010 -24.67 18.70 -3.78
N GLY A 1011 -25.05 17.72 -2.97
CA GLY A 1011 -24.13 16.76 -2.36
C GLY A 1011 -23.38 15.92 -3.40
N ALA A 1012 -24.11 15.36 -4.37
CA ALA A 1012 -23.55 14.57 -5.46
C ALA A 1012 -22.65 15.40 -6.39
N SER A 1013 -23.01 16.65 -6.70
CA SER A 1013 -22.16 17.54 -7.52
C SER A 1013 -20.81 17.89 -6.87
N LYS A 1014 -20.68 17.71 -5.55
CA LYS A 1014 -19.41 17.86 -4.83
C LYS A 1014 -18.53 16.61 -4.87
N VAL A 1015 -19.06 15.48 -5.34
CA VAL A 1015 -18.28 14.26 -5.59
C VAL A 1015 -17.64 14.38 -6.96
N THR A 1016 -16.33 14.22 -7.04
CA THR A 1016 -15.62 14.25 -8.32
C THR A 1016 -15.94 13.00 -9.15
N PRO A 1017 -16.08 13.09 -10.48
CA PRO A 1017 -16.34 11.93 -11.34
C PRO A 1017 -15.37 10.77 -11.13
N LYS A 1018 -14.09 11.06 -10.86
CA LYS A 1018 -13.06 10.04 -10.57
C LYS A 1018 -13.36 9.20 -9.31
N VAL A 1019 -13.91 9.82 -8.26
CA VAL A 1019 -14.26 9.11 -7.01
C VAL A 1019 -15.52 8.29 -7.20
N GLU A 1020 -16.48 8.81 -7.96
CA GLU A 1020 -17.69 8.08 -8.36
C GLU A 1020 -17.33 6.88 -9.26
N TRP A 1021 -16.46 7.07 -10.26
CA TRP A 1021 -15.90 6.01 -11.10
C TRP A 1021 -15.24 4.91 -10.27
N ALA A 1022 -14.34 5.30 -9.36
CA ALA A 1022 -13.64 4.35 -8.49
C ALA A 1022 -14.62 3.58 -7.60
N PHE A 1023 -15.67 4.23 -7.10
CA PHE A 1023 -16.71 3.60 -6.29
C PHE A 1023 -17.53 2.59 -7.10
N VAL A 1024 -17.98 2.93 -8.30
CA VAL A 1024 -18.75 2.00 -9.16
C VAL A 1024 -17.89 0.80 -9.56
N LEU A 1025 -16.65 1.03 -10.01
CA LEU A 1025 -15.70 -0.02 -10.39
C LEU A 1025 -15.31 -0.93 -9.20
N HIS A 1026 -15.27 -0.37 -7.99
CA HIS A 1026 -15.03 -1.16 -6.78
C HIS A 1026 -16.22 -2.08 -6.50
N ASN A 1027 -17.45 -1.57 -6.53
CA ASN A 1027 -18.64 -2.38 -6.29
C ASN A 1027 -18.89 -3.42 -7.38
N SER A 1028 -18.55 -3.15 -8.65
CA SER A 1028 -18.63 -4.16 -9.71
C SER A 1028 -17.71 -5.36 -9.39
N ARG A 1029 -16.48 -5.10 -8.93
CA ARG A 1029 -15.55 -6.16 -8.51
C ARG A 1029 -16.06 -6.94 -7.30
N LEU A 1030 -16.75 -6.30 -6.37
CA LEU A 1030 -17.34 -6.98 -5.20
C LEU A 1030 -18.42 -8.00 -5.62
N TYR A 1031 -19.12 -7.74 -6.72
CA TYR A 1031 -20.05 -8.69 -7.32
C TYR A 1031 -19.34 -9.81 -8.12
N ASP A 1032 -18.23 -9.50 -8.81
CA ASP A 1032 -17.38 -10.52 -9.43
C ASP A 1032 -16.83 -11.50 -8.38
N LEU A 1033 -16.36 -10.99 -7.23
CA LEU A 1033 -15.90 -11.76 -6.07
C LEU A 1033 -17.03 -12.50 -5.32
N ALA A 1034 -18.29 -12.20 -5.65
CA ALA A 1034 -19.45 -12.95 -5.20
C ALA A 1034 -19.88 -14.04 -6.23
N ASP A 1035 -19.05 -14.28 -7.25
CA ASP A 1035 -19.22 -15.23 -8.35
C ASP A 1035 -20.62 -15.20 -8.98
N LEU A 1036 -21.16 -13.99 -9.08
CA LEU A 1036 -22.30 -13.73 -9.93
C LEU A 1036 -21.74 -13.50 -11.32
N PRO A 1037 -22.23 -14.17 -12.37
CA PRO A 1037 -21.91 -13.79 -13.74
C PRO A 1037 -22.29 -12.32 -13.95
N LEU A 1038 -21.29 -11.45 -13.83
CA LEU A 1038 -21.39 -10.01 -13.93
C LEU A 1038 -20.84 -9.48 -15.25
N SER A 1039 -20.67 -10.33 -16.27
CA SER A 1039 -20.49 -9.84 -17.64
C SER A 1039 -21.70 -9.07 -18.21
N GLY A 1040 -22.71 -8.78 -17.37
CA GLY A 1040 -23.86 -7.91 -17.63
C GLY A 1040 -23.84 -6.55 -16.95
N ILE A 1041 -22.78 -6.30 -16.19
CA ILE A 1041 -22.50 -5.04 -15.53
C ILE A 1041 -21.01 -4.82 -15.78
N GLY A 1042 -20.64 -4.71 -17.06
CA GLY A 1042 -19.31 -4.40 -17.56
C GLY A 1042 -19.44 -3.59 -18.85
N PRO A 1043 -18.54 -2.64 -19.16
CA PRO A 1043 -18.55 -2.00 -20.47
C PRO A 1043 -18.41 -3.10 -21.52
N ALA A 1044 -19.35 -3.16 -22.46
CA ALA A 1044 -19.27 -4.03 -23.61
C ALA A 1044 -17.85 -3.97 -24.18
N ALA A 1045 -17.17 -5.12 -24.23
CA ALA A 1045 -16.00 -5.26 -25.07
C ALA A 1045 -16.43 -4.79 -26.45
N VAL A 1046 -15.73 -3.79 -26.99
CA VAL A 1046 -15.87 -3.39 -28.39
C VAL A 1046 -15.37 -4.57 -29.21
N ASP A 1047 -16.28 -5.50 -29.48
CA ASP A 1047 -16.01 -6.57 -30.41
C ASP A 1047 -15.76 -5.97 -31.78
N LYS A 1048 -14.62 -6.35 -32.33
CA LYS A 1048 -14.24 -6.10 -33.72
C LYS A 1048 -15.38 -6.58 -34.60
N LYS A 1049 -16.15 -5.64 -35.17
CA LYS A 1049 -16.92 -5.93 -36.38
C LYS A 1049 -15.93 -6.33 -37.47
N ASP A 1050 -15.95 -7.61 -37.81
CA ASP A 1050 -15.47 -8.11 -39.09
C ASP A 1050 -16.11 -7.26 -40.20
N THR A 1051 -15.26 -6.52 -40.91
CA THR A 1051 -15.63 -5.73 -42.07
C THR A 1051 -15.86 -6.66 -43.25
N GLY A 1052 -17.11 -7.05 -43.46
CA GLY A 1052 -17.62 -7.53 -44.74
C GLY A 1052 -18.11 -6.36 -45.59
N THR A 1053 -17.26 -5.91 -46.51
CA THR A 1053 -17.54 -5.23 -47.81
C THR A 1053 -18.54 -4.05 -47.86
N GLY A 1054 -18.05 -2.86 -48.20
CA GLY A 1054 -18.81 -1.90 -49.02
C GLY A 1054 -18.81 -0.42 -48.62
N HIS A 1055 -18.09 0.38 -49.42
CA HIS A 1055 -18.16 1.83 -49.60
C HIS A 1055 -17.47 2.79 -48.61
N GLY A 1056 -16.69 3.67 -49.23
CA GLY A 1056 -15.64 4.47 -48.60
C GLY A 1056 -16.13 5.71 -47.88
N GLN A 1057 -15.51 5.97 -46.73
CA GLN A 1057 -15.34 7.28 -46.14
C GLN A 1057 -13.94 7.36 -45.53
N THR A 1058 -13.33 8.54 -45.69
CA THR A 1058 -11.95 8.88 -45.36
C THR A 1058 -11.62 8.70 -43.88
N HIS A 1059 -10.59 7.90 -43.57
CA HIS A 1059 -10.06 7.69 -42.21
C HIS A 1059 -9.49 9.00 -41.61
N LYS A 1060 -10.01 9.40 -40.45
CA LYS A 1060 -9.29 10.27 -39.49
C LYS A 1060 -8.41 9.39 -38.59
N PRO A 1061 -7.26 9.88 -38.10
CA PRO A 1061 -6.41 9.14 -37.17
C PRO A 1061 -7.14 8.92 -35.82
N PRO A 1062 -6.83 7.82 -35.10
CA PRO A 1062 -7.43 7.54 -33.80
C PRO A 1062 -7.02 8.60 -32.77
N PRO A 1063 -7.90 8.94 -31.81
CA PRO A 1063 -7.58 9.92 -30.77
C PRO A 1063 -6.44 9.40 -29.90
N THR A 1064 -5.43 10.25 -29.68
CA THR A 1064 -4.24 9.97 -28.86
C THR A 1064 -4.48 10.13 -27.35
N VAL A 1065 -5.73 10.40 -26.94
CA VAL A 1065 -6.12 10.64 -25.55
C VAL A 1065 -7.38 9.84 -25.23
N PHE A 1066 -7.33 9.01 -24.20
CA PHE A 1066 -8.50 8.34 -23.61
C PHE A 1066 -9.34 9.39 -22.88
N GLU A 1067 -10.54 9.68 -23.38
CA GLU A 1067 -11.53 10.47 -22.64
C GLU A 1067 -12.30 9.54 -21.70
N GLU A 1068 -12.22 9.79 -20.39
CA GLU A 1068 -13.00 9.05 -19.39
C GLU A 1068 -14.51 9.22 -19.66
N PRO A 1069 -15.31 8.14 -19.73
CA PRO A 1069 -16.76 8.23 -19.90
C PRO A 1069 -17.43 9.02 -18.77
N GLU A 1070 -18.49 9.77 -19.08
CA GLU A 1070 -19.30 10.42 -18.05
C GLU A 1070 -19.91 9.39 -17.10
N ALA A 1071 -19.87 9.66 -15.79
CA ALA A 1071 -20.32 8.73 -14.75
C ALA A 1071 -21.79 8.27 -14.89
N ASN A 1072 -22.64 9.08 -15.53
CA ASN A 1072 -24.03 8.70 -15.81
C ASN A 1072 -24.12 7.56 -16.84
N SER A 1073 -23.30 7.61 -17.90
CA SER A 1073 -23.26 6.57 -18.93
C SER A 1073 -22.82 5.22 -18.37
N LEU A 1074 -22.05 5.21 -17.27
CA LEU A 1074 -21.61 3.98 -16.62
C LEU A 1074 -22.69 3.34 -15.77
N LEU A 1075 -23.40 4.12 -14.95
CA LEU A 1075 -24.51 3.59 -14.17
C LEU A 1075 -25.52 2.91 -15.10
N ASP A 1076 -25.80 3.54 -16.25
CA ASP A 1076 -26.65 2.98 -17.31
C ASP A 1076 -26.01 1.73 -17.97
N SER A 1077 -24.71 1.74 -18.27
CA SER A 1077 -23.97 0.59 -18.84
C SER A 1077 -23.89 -0.61 -17.88
N PHE A 1078 -23.96 -0.32 -16.59
CA PHE A 1078 -23.95 -1.27 -15.49
C PHE A 1078 -25.39 -1.65 -15.06
N GLY A 1079 -26.43 -1.14 -15.74
CA GLY A 1079 -27.83 -1.50 -15.49
C GLY A 1079 -28.39 -1.04 -14.13
N PHE A 1080 -27.90 0.08 -13.59
CA PHE A 1080 -28.30 0.68 -12.28
C PHE A 1080 -29.15 1.94 -12.38
#